data_AF-W0J796-F1
#
_entry.id   AF-W0J796-F1
#
_cell.length_a   1.000
_cell.length_b   1.000
_cell.length_c   1.000
_cell.angle_alpha   90.00
_cell.angle_beta   90.00
_cell.angle_gamma   90.00
#
_symmetry.space_group_name_H-M   'P 1'
#
loop_
_entity.id
_entity.type
_entity.pdbx_description
1 polymer ?
#
loop_
_entity_poly.entity_id
_entity_poly.type
_entity_poly.pdbx_seq_one_letter_code
_entity_poly.pdbx_strand_id
1 'polypeptide(L)'
;MKQSSSPALLALGLSVVALVSSAPAAAPVERFTSSDTYYIYYGGWDAGLVATVKANGYKIVVVEPKNITRTLVADLQNGADGLPGTADDIRVLGYISFGEDNRASIYERDVNGDFVYVDGHRVIKPVPGGTGPRVDPRVNPSTDPIASTLNPDGSASLGDPSPGGTGYASFYLDNPPFDGKPDFNGEFAGAYVNAGDPAWFDVLKAMTEASDGNCGLDEILTTTVGKGLGCDGIFIDTIDTCAPNSFSPVTQFEWTAPGYRQLLQTVRGAYPDKFLLQNRGTFFFRTDVEAYNFTTRPFIDGVFFESYFSDSNDFDTRSPYFNDNKYNVGLKLSAEADRADGFSVLSLGYLEPRAVRATLAIDGDVSDWPSESRLQVNGASPDAGAIKAVYAANDADYLYLRISTDPGTDLNTAGFNLYIDTDDIEDFDDVSAEGYLPTGAENRIRSELLYQNGSLYSQDTGVFNLGLVGSASVASDLAQTEWEIRIPRALTHPATHSRYPNQPVFGPDGSHILLLLTLDTGSSTEYFPIINADGFEKNLGYRFEQAAGSVFDEDFVESQQIQGWLLYQTDKFLSFAPNTRTAAWNTAHPDTAAPVWSTTANGFTPREATTFEPPRVGIQAALPGDGSVTVQWDTANDQTRPVRYKIYYAPSASSPSTADLTVAPWQNTGYVTGTPPADYSYPRNAATSYANEYTVTGLDNGVAYTFVVRAADSATPVHEEANTVTLEATPQSSGGSAWATITIDGSFADWPAEAQIWADPENDHGTGPSDIKAIWVANDSEYIYFRIDTWNAHDFPNAFNKLYLDTDLSAATGFDPYGAGLIASDLLIEGGTLWSEKDGNFNDGLIDTVGFAPFGVSATSWEWRVPRNLEHPAAVGGGAVFSASGFRILATSGSSVSDELAGPAAYTFAEPSVFATITVDGDTSDWPAAALVYSDAASDHAGAPSDVKAVWLANDADYIYLRIDTWNAHDYTAALNNIYFDTDLSPATGFHPHSLAFGSELLLQNAGVYSQKGGAFNEGAATSPGSKTVLLSPASGSATSWEWRIPRDLEHPGAGGPVFGAPGQSFFILVTSDNAGPAELAPDDPSTQVIWYIPAP
;
A
#
# COMPACT_ATOMS: atom_id res chain seq x y z
N MET A 1 12.41 21.73 50.50
CA MET A 1 12.97 20.39 50.74
C MET A 1 11.83 19.39 50.55
N LYS A 2 11.87 18.64 49.43
CA LYS A 2 11.03 17.52 48.98
C LYS A 2 9.58 17.40 49.51
N GLN A 3 8.62 17.60 48.60
CA GLN A 3 7.37 16.82 48.56
C GLN A 3 6.97 16.60 47.10
N SER A 4 6.97 15.33 46.70
CA SER A 4 6.57 14.84 45.38
C SER A 4 5.17 14.23 45.48
N SER A 5 4.20 14.85 44.81
CA SER A 5 2.91 14.25 44.46
C SER A 5 2.23 15.17 43.45
N SER A 6 2.32 14.82 42.17
CA SER A 6 1.57 15.48 41.09
C SER A 6 0.10 15.02 41.12
N PRO A 7 -0.88 15.92 41.03
CA PRO A 7 -2.27 15.57 40.78
C PRO A 7 -2.58 15.60 39.27
N ALA A 8 -3.58 14.81 38.91
CA ALA A 8 -4.14 14.65 37.57
C ALA A 8 -4.56 15.97 36.91
N LEU A 9 -4.30 16.10 35.60
CA LEU A 9 -4.92 17.09 34.73
C LEU A 9 -5.91 16.39 33.80
N LEU A 10 -7.18 16.79 33.94
CA LEU A 10 -8.28 16.49 33.03
C LEU A 10 -7.94 17.09 31.65
N ALA A 11 -7.78 16.27 30.62
CA ALA A 11 -7.73 16.73 29.24
C ALA A 11 -9.18 16.82 28.72
N LEU A 12 -9.63 18.04 28.42
CA LEU A 12 -10.85 18.28 27.65
C LEU A 12 -10.66 17.73 26.24
N GLY A 13 -11.64 16.97 25.76
CA GLY A 13 -11.66 16.40 24.42
C GLY A 13 -11.73 17.47 23.35
N LEU A 14 -10.62 17.62 22.62
CA LEU A 14 -10.63 18.05 21.23
C LEU A 14 -10.83 16.78 20.40
N SER A 15 -11.92 16.73 19.64
CA SER A 15 -12.14 15.75 18.59
C SER A 15 -11.17 16.04 17.45
N VAL A 16 -9.91 15.61 17.61
CA VAL A 16 -8.99 15.47 16.49
C VAL A 16 -9.49 14.26 15.72
N VAL A 17 -10.05 14.47 14.52
CA VAL A 17 -10.09 13.41 13.51
C VAL A 17 -8.65 12.97 13.37
N ALA A 18 -8.32 11.79 13.89
CA ALA A 18 -7.05 11.16 13.64
C ALA A 18 -7.01 10.84 12.15
N LEU A 19 -6.50 11.78 11.35
CA LEU A 19 -5.64 11.41 10.25
C LEU A 19 -4.66 10.42 10.86
N VAL A 20 -4.80 9.14 10.48
CA VAL A 20 -3.83 8.10 10.82
C VAL A 20 -2.51 8.63 10.27
N SER A 21 -1.73 9.29 11.12
CA SER A 21 -0.38 9.68 10.77
C SER A 21 0.36 8.36 10.62
N SER A 22 0.50 7.89 9.39
CA SER A 22 1.49 6.88 9.06
C SER A 22 2.80 7.41 9.62
N ALA A 23 3.38 6.68 10.58
CA ALA A 23 4.81 6.84 10.81
C ALA A 23 5.48 6.76 9.41
N PRO A 24 6.45 7.64 9.10
CA PRO A 24 7.09 7.61 7.79
C PRO A 24 7.52 6.17 7.49
N ALA A 25 7.08 5.64 6.34
CA ALA A 25 7.37 4.27 5.95
C ALA A 25 8.89 4.07 5.98
N ALA A 26 9.36 3.16 6.83
CA ALA A 26 10.78 2.87 6.95
C ALA A 26 11.20 2.05 5.72
N ALA A 27 12.41 2.30 5.23
CA ALA A 27 13.02 1.39 4.26
C ALA A 27 13.12 -0.02 4.88
N PRO A 28 13.08 -1.09 4.07
CA PRO A 28 13.26 -2.45 4.59
C PRO A 28 14.61 -2.57 5.28
N VAL A 29 14.69 -3.44 6.28
CA VAL A 29 15.90 -3.72 7.07
C VAL A 29 17.07 -4.12 6.17
N GLU A 30 16.79 -4.91 5.14
CA GLU A 30 17.75 -5.37 4.13
C GLU A 30 17.01 -5.72 2.83
N ARG A 31 17.69 -5.60 1.69
CA ARG A 31 17.18 -6.09 0.40
C ARG A 31 18.11 -7.13 -0.17
N PHE A 32 17.51 -8.26 -0.52
CA PHE A 32 18.11 -9.34 -1.30
C PHE A 32 17.65 -9.28 -2.74
N THR A 33 18.51 -9.75 -3.64
CA THR A 33 18.30 -9.76 -5.09
C THR A 33 18.35 -11.18 -5.62
N SER A 34 17.94 -11.41 -6.88
CA SER A 34 18.05 -12.71 -7.56
C SER A 34 19.46 -13.31 -7.57
N SER A 35 20.50 -12.52 -7.30
CA SER A 35 21.88 -13.00 -7.18
C SER A 35 22.18 -13.70 -5.86
N ASP A 36 21.39 -13.43 -4.82
CA ASP A 36 21.49 -14.04 -3.49
C ASP A 36 20.80 -15.42 -3.47
N THR A 37 21.26 -16.30 -2.58
CA THR A 37 20.69 -17.64 -2.40
C THR A 37 20.00 -17.76 -1.06
N TYR A 38 18.91 -18.52 -1.01
CA TYR A 38 18.25 -18.87 0.24
C TYR A 38 18.00 -20.39 0.34
N TYR A 39 17.80 -20.85 1.57
CA TYR A 39 17.47 -22.23 1.89
C TYR A 39 16.29 -22.26 2.86
N ILE A 40 15.32 -23.13 2.61
CA ILE A 40 14.19 -23.39 3.51
C ILE A 40 14.18 -24.87 3.84
N TYR A 41 14.11 -25.17 5.14
CA TYR A 41 14.14 -26.55 5.62
C TYR A 41 13.46 -26.69 6.99
N TYR A 42 12.43 -27.54 7.05
CA TYR A 42 11.65 -27.75 8.27
C TYR A 42 12.08 -28.99 9.07
N GLY A 43 13.02 -29.79 8.56
CA GLY A 43 13.52 -30.96 9.29
C GLY A 43 14.49 -30.64 10.43
N GLY A 44 15.09 -31.69 11.00
CA GLY A 44 16.02 -31.61 12.12
C GLY A 44 17.39 -31.05 11.74
N TRP A 45 17.96 -30.19 12.62
CA TRP A 45 19.26 -29.56 12.39
C TRP A 45 20.39 -30.20 13.21
N ASP A 46 21.51 -30.48 12.56
CA ASP A 46 22.76 -30.89 13.19
C ASP A 46 23.95 -30.04 12.71
N ALA A 47 25.12 -30.25 13.34
CA ALA A 47 26.34 -29.50 13.00
C ALA A 47 26.85 -29.78 11.57
N GLY A 48 26.55 -30.94 11.00
CA GLY A 48 26.93 -31.30 9.63
C GLY A 48 26.12 -30.56 8.57
N LEU A 49 24.79 -30.46 8.79
CA LEU A 49 23.91 -29.67 7.95
C LEU A 49 24.26 -28.18 8.01
N VAL A 50 24.50 -27.64 9.23
CA VAL A 50 24.96 -26.26 9.41
C VAL A 50 26.24 -25.99 8.61
N ALA A 51 27.24 -26.88 8.71
CA ALA A 51 28.49 -26.72 7.95
C ALA A 51 28.25 -26.73 6.43
N THR A 52 27.36 -27.58 5.93
CA THR A 52 27.00 -27.65 4.50
C THR A 52 26.32 -26.37 4.02
N VAL A 53 25.33 -25.87 4.77
CA VAL A 53 24.61 -24.62 4.46
C VAL A 53 25.59 -23.44 4.38
N LYS A 54 26.48 -23.32 5.36
CA LYS A 54 27.50 -22.27 5.40
C LYS A 54 28.46 -22.37 4.21
N ALA A 55 28.90 -23.58 3.87
CA ALA A 55 29.79 -23.81 2.72
C ALA A 55 29.14 -23.47 1.37
N ASN A 56 27.81 -23.62 1.25
CA ASN A 56 27.06 -23.29 0.04
C ASN A 56 26.76 -21.78 -0.10
N GLY A 57 27.03 -20.98 0.93
CA GLY A 57 26.96 -19.51 0.87
C GLY A 57 25.55 -18.92 0.83
N TYR A 58 24.55 -19.60 1.44
CA TYR A 58 23.20 -19.05 1.58
C TYR A 58 23.18 -17.76 2.38
N LYS A 59 22.36 -16.79 1.96
CA LYS A 59 22.15 -15.51 2.64
C LYS A 59 20.96 -15.50 3.58
N ILE A 60 19.96 -16.32 3.29
CA ILE A 60 18.76 -16.49 4.11
C ILE A 60 18.54 -17.97 4.37
N VAL A 61 18.23 -18.32 5.61
CA VAL A 61 17.85 -19.67 6.01
C VAL A 61 16.54 -19.61 6.79
N VAL A 62 15.49 -20.26 6.27
CA VAL A 62 14.20 -20.41 6.94
C VAL A 62 14.15 -21.76 7.64
N VAL A 63 13.83 -21.76 8.94
CA VAL A 63 13.82 -22.95 9.81
C VAL A 63 12.47 -23.12 10.50
N GLU A 64 12.10 -24.37 10.77
CA GLU A 64 11.09 -24.70 11.79
C GLU A 64 11.73 -24.55 13.19
N PRO A 65 11.32 -23.54 13.99
CA PRO A 65 11.93 -23.24 15.29
C PRO A 65 11.99 -24.42 16.27
N LYS A 66 11.05 -25.36 16.21
CA LYS A 66 11.03 -26.57 17.06
C LYS A 66 12.21 -27.49 16.78
N ASN A 67 12.69 -27.52 15.54
CA ASN A 67 13.67 -28.50 15.08
C ASN A 67 15.13 -28.01 15.12
N ILE A 68 15.38 -26.83 15.71
CA ILE A 68 16.72 -26.23 15.84
C ILE A 68 16.99 -25.71 17.26
N THR A 69 18.26 -25.51 17.60
CA THR A 69 18.71 -24.96 18.91
C THR A 69 19.40 -23.61 18.75
N ARG A 70 19.44 -22.80 19.82
CA ARG A 70 20.16 -21.51 19.84
C ARG A 70 21.63 -21.64 19.41
N THR A 71 22.32 -22.69 19.82
CA THR A 71 23.73 -22.90 19.43
C THR A 71 23.88 -23.04 17.92
N LEU A 72 22.97 -23.78 17.27
CA LEU A 72 22.99 -23.98 15.83
C LEU A 72 22.57 -22.71 15.07
N VAL A 73 21.57 -21.98 15.57
CA VAL A 73 21.17 -20.66 15.02
C VAL A 73 22.36 -19.70 15.05
N ALA A 74 23.03 -19.57 16.19
CA ALA A 74 24.19 -18.69 16.32
C ALA A 74 25.37 -19.11 15.41
N ASP A 75 25.55 -20.41 15.16
CA ASP A 75 26.60 -20.89 14.25
C ASP A 75 26.26 -20.63 12.78
N LEU A 76 25.00 -20.78 12.38
CA LEU A 76 24.51 -20.37 11.05
C LEU A 76 24.72 -18.86 10.82
N GLN A 77 24.34 -18.04 11.80
CA GLN A 77 24.43 -16.58 11.71
C GLN A 77 25.85 -16.08 11.40
N ASN A 78 26.89 -16.76 11.88
CA ASN A 78 28.28 -16.36 11.69
C ASN A 78 28.88 -16.70 10.31
N GLY A 79 28.10 -17.20 9.35
CA GLY A 79 28.59 -17.40 7.99
C GLY A 79 29.75 -18.39 7.84
N ALA A 80 30.24 -18.58 6.62
CA ALA A 80 31.30 -19.54 6.29
C ALA A 80 32.62 -19.30 7.06
N ASP A 81 32.93 -18.05 7.40
CA ASP A 81 34.15 -17.70 8.14
C ASP A 81 34.05 -17.89 9.66
N GLY A 82 32.83 -18.07 10.19
CA GLY A 82 32.56 -18.28 11.60
C GLY A 82 32.71 -17.03 12.47
N LEU A 83 32.69 -15.84 11.87
CA LEU A 83 32.79 -14.55 12.54
C LEU A 83 31.52 -13.72 12.31
N PRO A 84 30.91 -13.13 13.35
CA PRO A 84 29.74 -12.27 13.16
C PRO A 84 30.12 -10.90 12.60
N GLY A 85 29.19 -10.29 11.87
CA GLY A 85 29.26 -8.95 11.31
C GLY A 85 30.02 -8.87 9.98
N THR A 86 30.15 -9.99 9.28
CA THR A 86 30.86 -10.11 8.01
C THR A 86 29.88 -10.22 6.85
N ALA A 87 30.39 -10.11 5.62
CA ALA A 87 29.54 -10.10 4.42
C ALA A 87 28.93 -11.48 4.10
N ASP A 88 29.42 -12.55 4.73
CA ASP A 88 28.93 -13.93 4.56
C ASP A 88 27.99 -14.39 5.69
N ASP A 89 27.66 -13.52 6.64
CA ASP A 89 26.62 -13.77 7.65
C ASP A 89 25.30 -14.19 6.99
N ILE A 90 24.58 -15.06 7.70
CA ILE A 90 23.31 -15.64 7.24
C ILE A 90 22.16 -15.08 8.08
N ARG A 91 21.10 -14.59 7.43
CA ARG A 91 19.83 -14.27 8.10
C ARG A 91 19.07 -15.54 8.41
N VAL A 92 18.92 -15.87 9.68
CA VAL A 92 18.12 -17.02 10.11
C VAL A 92 16.71 -16.55 10.48
N LEU A 93 15.69 -17.10 9.79
CA LEU A 93 14.28 -16.76 9.98
C LEU A 93 13.52 -17.95 10.58
N GLY A 94 12.80 -17.73 11.68
CA GLY A 94 11.94 -18.77 12.26
C GLY A 94 10.53 -18.75 11.67
N TYR A 95 10.02 -19.90 11.25
CA TYR A 95 8.62 -20.08 10.86
C TYR A 95 7.65 -19.69 11.97
N ILE A 96 6.56 -19.00 11.61
CA ILE A 96 5.41 -18.75 12.48
C ILE A 96 4.13 -18.57 11.65
N SER A 97 3.03 -19.20 12.06
CA SER A 97 1.70 -19.02 11.45
C SER A 97 0.94 -17.89 12.14
N PHE A 98 0.46 -16.90 11.37
CA PHE A 98 -0.32 -15.77 11.88
C PHE A 98 -1.83 -15.99 11.82
N GLY A 99 -2.31 -16.77 10.85
CA GLY A 99 -3.73 -16.98 10.58
C GLY A 99 -4.31 -18.30 11.07
N GLU A 100 -3.47 -19.20 11.61
CA GLU A 100 -3.92 -20.49 12.14
C GLU A 100 -3.32 -20.79 13.52
N ASP A 101 -4.15 -21.22 14.47
CA ASP A 101 -3.71 -21.68 15.79
C ASP A 101 -3.39 -23.17 15.78
N ASN A 102 -2.11 -23.48 15.61
CA ASN A 102 -1.59 -24.85 15.52
C ASN A 102 -1.05 -25.40 16.85
N ARG A 103 -1.30 -24.71 17.98
CA ARG A 103 -0.75 -25.11 19.29
C ARG A 103 -1.27 -26.49 19.71
N ALA A 104 -0.39 -27.37 20.16
CA ALA A 104 -0.80 -28.69 20.64
C ALA A 104 -1.60 -28.61 21.96
N SER A 105 -1.42 -27.54 22.74
CA SER A 105 -2.00 -27.33 24.07
C SER A 105 -3.52 -27.11 24.05
N ILE A 106 -4.06 -26.53 22.97
CA ILE A 106 -5.47 -26.15 22.88
C ILE A 106 -6.41 -27.32 22.58
N TYR A 107 -5.89 -28.42 22.04
CA TYR A 107 -6.72 -29.54 21.62
C TYR A 107 -7.11 -30.48 22.76
N GLU A 108 -8.32 -31.01 22.71
CA GLU A 108 -8.79 -32.08 23.56
C GLU A 108 -8.03 -33.38 23.29
N ARG A 109 -7.75 -34.11 24.37
CA ARG A 109 -7.06 -35.40 24.34
C ARG A 109 -7.95 -36.47 24.95
N ASP A 110 -7.95 -37.66 24.37
CA ASP A 110 -8.66 -38.81 24.93
C ASP A 110 -7.89 -39.44 26.11
N VAL A 111 -8.38 -40.58 26.61
CA VAL A 111 -7.75 -41.29 27.74
C VAL A 111 -6.38 -41.91 27.42
N ASN A 112 -6.06 -42.07 26.13
CA ASN A 112 -4.78 -42.59 25.65
C ASN A 112 -3.78 -41.47 25.31
N GLY A 113 -4.25 -40.22 25.27
CA GLY A 113 -3.44 -39.05 24.91
C GLY A 113 -3.53 -38.68 23.43
N ASP A 114 -4.43 -39.32 22.68
CA ASP A 114 -4.65 -39.05 21.26
C ASP A 114 -5.55 -37.81 21.08
N PHE A 115 -5.45 -37.13 19.94
CA PHE A 115 -6.35 -36.01 19.63
C PHE A 115 -7.79 -36.51 19.51
N VAL A 116 -8.74 -35.76 20.08
CA VAL A 116 -10.17 -36.01 19.88
C VAL A 116 -10.61 -35.36 18.57
N TYR A 117 -11.32 -36.12 17.73
CA TYR A 117 -11.84 -35.65 16.45
C TYR A 117 -13.38 -35.65 16.43
N VAL A 118 -13.98 -34.63 15.82
CA VAL A 118 -15.41 -34.54 15.49
C VAL A 118 -15.51 -34.09 14.04
N ASP A 119 -16.28 -34.83 13.23
CA ASP A 119 -16.46 -34.57 11.80
C ASP A 119 -15.14 -34.43 11.00
N GLY A 120 -14.11 -35.17 11.42
CA GLY A 120 -12.78 -35.14 10.79
C GLY A 120 -11.82 -34.06 11.31
N HIS A 121 -12.28 -33.16 12.18
CA HIS A 121 -11.47 -32.06 12.71
C HIS A 121 -11.14 -32.23 14.19
N ARG A 122 -9.98 -31.71 14.61
CA ARG A 122 -9.53 -31.75 16.02
C ARG A 122 -10.42 -30.86 16.89
N VAL A 123 -10.79 -31.33 18.06
CA VAL A 123 -11.63 -30.57 19.00
C VAL A 123 -10.78 -29.60 19.83
N ILE A 124 -11.11 -28.31 19.80
CA ILE A 124 -10.50 -27.29 20.68
C ILE A 124 -11.19 -27.27 22.04
N LYS A 125 -10.39 -27.12 23.10
CA LYS A 125 -10.87 -26.96 24.48
C LYS A 125 -11.63 -25.64 24.64
N PRO A 126 -12.84 -25.65 25.23
CA PRO A 126 -13.53 -24.41 25.59
C PRO A 126 -12.72 -23.56 26.58
N VAL A 127 -12.76 -22.24 26.39
CA VAL A 127 -12.21 -21.23 27.29
C VAL A 127 -13.34 -20.68 28.16
N PRO A 128 -13.33 -20.91 29.50
CA PRO A 128 -14.35 -20.38 30.38
C PRO A 128 -14.46 -18.85 30.28
N GLY A 129 -15.65 -18.35 29.93
CA GLY A 129 -15.88 -16.91 29.71
C GLY A 129 -15.34 -16.37 28.38
N GLY A 130 -14.88 -17.25 27.48
CA GLY A 130 -14.48 -16.91 26.13
C GLY A 130 -15.64 -16.33 25.33
N THR A 131 -15.35 -15.32 24.51
CA THR A 131 -16.35 -14.57 23.76
C THR A 131 -16.38 -14.91 22.27
N GLY A 132 -15.57 -15.88 21.83
CA GLY A 132 -15.57 -16.38 20.46
C GLY A 132 -16.29 -17.74 20.30
N PRO A 133 -16.36 -18.25 19.06
CA PRO A 133 -15.75 -17.68 17.85
C PRO A 133 -16.51 -16.45 17.30
N ARG A 134 -15.95 -15.82 16.27
CA ARG A 134 -16.41 -14.57 15.67
C ARG A 134 -16.76 -14.72 14.21
N VAL A 135 -17.75 -13.95 13.79
CA VAL A 135 -18.26 -13.92 12.41
C VAL A 135 -18.08 -12.53 11.79
N ASP A 136 -18.19 -12.45 10.47
CA ASP A 136 -18.15 -11.20 9.72
C ASP A 136 -19.23 -10.22 10.24
N PRO A 137 -18.85 -9.00 10.69
CA PRO A 137 -19.80 -8.02 11.24
C PRO A 137 -20.56 -7.25 10.14
N ARG A 138 -20.22 -7.43 8.85
CA ARG A 138 -20.92 -6.76 7.74
C ARG A 138 -22.31 -7.34 7.56
N VAL A 139 -23.27 -6.47 7.24
CA VAL A 139 -24.67 -6.90 7.00
C VAL A 139 -24.77 -7.65 5.68
N ASN A 140 -24.05 -7.19 4.66
CA ASN A 140 -23.95 -7.84 3.37
C ASN A 140 -22.48 -7.91 2.91
N PRO A 141 -21.74 -8.96 3.29
CA PRO A 141 -20.33 -9.15 2.90
C PRO A 141 -20.05 -9.11 1.39
N SER A 142 -21.07 -9.29 0.54
CA SER A 142 -20.91 -9.23 -0.92
C SER A 142 -20.93 -7.81 -1.51
N THR A 143 -21.39 -6.82 -0.75
CA THR A 143 -21.51 -5.41 -1.21
C THR A 143 -20.89 -4.42 -0.26
N ASP A 144 -20.85 -4.73 1.04
CA ASP A 144 -20.34 -3.85 2.07
C ASP A 144 -18.80 -3.86 2.03
N PRO A 145 -18.13 -2.69 1.94
CA PRO A 145 -16.68 -2.63 1.87
C PRO A 145 -16.03 -3.18 3.15
N ILE A 146 -14.89 -3.84 3.03
CA ILE A 146 -14.02 -4.23 4.16
C ILE A 146 -13.76 -3.03 5.07
N ALA A 147 -13.62 -1.81 4.53
CA ALA A 147 -13.42 -0.60 5.34
C ALA A 147 -14.56 -0.32 6.35
N SER A 148 -15.78 -0.81 6.10
CA SER A 148 -16.90 -0.69 7.04
C SER A 148 -16.73 -1.52 8.32
N THR A 149 -15.76 -2.44 8.35
CA THR A 149 -15.43 -3.26 9.52
C THR A 149 -14.52 -2.53 10.51
N LEU A 150 -14.02 -1.34 10.18
CA LEU A 150 -13.18 -0.56 11.10
C LEU A 150 -14.02 0.05 12.22
N ASN A 151 -13.46 0.05 13.43
CA ASN A 151 -14.02 0.79 14.55
C ASN A 151 -13.87 2.31 14.31
N PRO A 152 -14.63 3.17 15.03
CA PRO A 152 -14.52 4.63 14.88
C PRO A 152 -13.14 5.23 15.14
N ASP A 153 -12.25 4.51 15.84
CA ASP A 153 -10.86 4.88 16.08
C ASP A 153 -9.88 4.37 15.02
N GLY A 154 -10.39 3.70 13.97
CA GLY A 154 -9.62 3.10 12.89
C GLY A 154 -9.03 1.73 13.19
N SER A 155 -9.26 1.16 14.38
CA SER A 155 -8.80 -0.21 14.71
C SER A 155 -9.65 -1.27 14.01
N ALA A 156 -9.07 -2.44 13.74
CA ALA A 156 -9.80 -3.56 13.16
C ALA A 156 -10.89 -4.09 14.12
N SER A 157 -12.06 -4.45 13.58
CA SER A 157 -13.12 -5.08 14.38
C SER A 157 -12.73 -6.49 14.85
N LEU A 158 -13.24 -6.86 16.02
CA LEU A 158 -13.16 -8.23 16.53
C LEU A 158 -14.17 -9.16 15.84
N GLY A 159 -15.14 -8.62 15.08
CA GLY A 159 -16.29 -9.34 14.54
C GLY A 159 -17.41 -9.51 15.55
N ASP A 160 -18.55 -10.00 15.06
CA ASP A 160 -19.72 -10.28 15.89
C ASP A 160 -19.60 -11.64 16.59
N PRO A 161 -20.19 -11.83 17.78
CA PRO A 161 -20.26 -13.15 18.40
C PRO A 161 -21.00 -14.15 17.50
N SER A 162 -20.44 -15.35 17.32
CA SER A 162 -21.11 -16.39 16.52
C SER A 162 -22.44 -16.85 17.13
N PRO A 163 -23.50 -17.03 16.31
CA PRO A 163 -24.72 -17.74 16.70
C PRO A 163 -24.45 -19.14 17.26
N GLY A 164 -25.11 -19.51 18.37
CA GLY A 164 -25.07 -20.88 18.89
C GLY A 164 -24.08 -21.14 20.05
N GLY A 165 -23.14 -20.24 20.33
CA GLY A 165 -22.37 -20.33 21.58
C GLY A 165 -21.19 -19.37 21.72
N THR A 166 -21.02 -18.87 22.95
CA THR A 166 -19.78 -18.27 23.47
C THR A 166 -19.06 -19.33 24.29
N GLY A 167 -17.77 -19.53 24.08
CA GLY A 167 -17.03 -20.54 24.84
C GLY A 167 -15.63 -20.83 24.33
N TYR A 168 -15.19 -20.12 23.29
CA TYR A 168 -13.85 -20.21 22.73
C TYR A 168 -13.15 -18.85 22.83
N ALA A 169 -11.84 -18.83 22.57
CA ALA A 169 -11.09 -17.58 22.53
C ALA A 169 -11.68 -16.63 21.48
N SER A 170 -11.62 -15.32 21.75
CA SER A 170 -12.25 -14.28 20.94
C SER A 170 -11.73 -14.18 19.52
N PHE A 171 -10.53 -14.70 19.26
CA PHE A 171 -9.89 -14.64 17.97
C PHE A 171 -10.24 -15.80 17.04
N TYR A 172 -10.95 -16.85 17.48
CA TYR A 172 -11.33 -17.92 16.56
C TYR A 172 -12.43 -17.47 15.60
N LEU A 173 -12.35 -17.92 14.35
CA LEU A 173 -13.30 -17.59 13.30
C LEU A 173 -14.33 -18.70 13.09
N ASP A 174 -15.54 -18.30 12.67
CA ASP A 174 -16.66 -19.18 12.34
C ASP A 174 -17.36 -18.62 11.08
N ASN A 175 -17.52 -19.45 10.07
CA ASN A 175 -18.08 -19.16 8.76
C ASN A 175 -19.43 -19.89 8.59
N PRO A 176 -20.28 -19.59 7.58
CA PRO A 176 -21.51 -20.35 7.38
C PRO A 176 -21.24 -21.86 7.39
N PRO A 177 -21.98 -22.64 8.21
CA PRO A 177 -23.32 -22.33 8.72
C PRO A 177 -23.41 -21.56 10.04
N PHE A 178 -22.30 -21.05 10.59
CA PHE A 178 -22.24 -20.37 11.88
C PHE A 178 -22.73 -21.26 13.02
N ASP A 179 -22.02 -22.36 13.25
CA ASP A 179 -22.46 -23.39 14.20
C ASP A 179 -21.98 -23.15 15.64
N GLY A 180 -21.26 -22.04 15.87
CA GLY A 180 -20.74 -21.60 17.16
C GLY A 180 -19.41 -22.26 17.53
N LYS A 181 -18.71 -22.90 16.58
CA LYS A 181 -17.41 -23.54 16.78
C LYS A 181 -16.33 -22.92 15.88
N PRO A 182 -15.05 -22.98 16.30
CA PRO A 182 -13.95 -22.59 15.43
C PRO A 182 -13.92 -23.42 14.15
N ASP A 183 -13.68 -22.76 13.02
CA ASP A 183 -13.39 -23.42 11.75
C ASP A 183 -11.92 -23.80 11.61
N PHE A 184 -11.67 -24.83 10.80
CA PHE A 184 -10.35 -25.40 10.61
C PHE A 184 -9.96 -25.49 9.14
N ASN A 185 -8.67 -25.35 8.91
CA ASN A 185 -8.04 -25.81 7.68
C ASN A 185 -8.17 -27.34 7.58
N GLY A 186 -8.80 -27.82 6.51
CA GLY A 186 -9.04 -29.26 6.30
C GLY A 186 -7.78 -30.07 6.01
N GLU A 187 -6.71 -29.44 5.52
CA GLU A 187 -5.46 -30.11 5.16
C GLU A 187 -4.47 -30.13 6.33
N PHE A 188 -4.30 -28.98 7.00
CA PHE A 188 -3.28 -28.81 8.05
C PHE A 188 -3.84 -28.88 9.47
N ALA A 189 -5.17 -29.00 9.61
CA ALA A 189 -5.90 -29.07 10.87
C ALA A 189 -5.70 -27.87 11.82
N GLY A 190 -5.32 -26.71 11.28
CA GLY A 190 -5.16 -25.46 12.02
C GLY A 190 -6.45 -24.68 12.15
N ALA A 191 -6.68 -24.07 13.32
CA ALA A 191 -7.90 -23.32 13.58
C ALA A 191 -7.77 -21.88 13.09
N TYR A 192 -8.68 -21.41 12.24
CA TYR A 192 -8.60 -20.07 11.67
C TYR A 192 -8.77 -18.99 12.73
N VAL A 193 -7.96 -17.93 12.65
CA VAL A 193 -7.98 -16.82 13.60
C VAL A 193 -8.17 -15.45 12.94
N ASN A 194 -8.89 -14.58 13.62
CA ASN A 194 -8.88 -13.14 13.41
C ASN A 194 -7.57 -12.59 13.96
N ALA A 195 -6.57 -12.44 13.08
CA ALA A 195 -5.26 -11.93 13.46
C ALA A 195 -5.27 -10.50 14.04
N GLY A 196 -6.35 -9.74 13.79
CA GLY A 196 -6.56 -8.40 14.34
C GLY A 196 -6.94 -8.36 15.82
N ASP A 197 -7.31 -9.48 16.42
CA ASP A 197 -7.64 -9.53 17.85
C ASP A 197 -6.36 -9.40 18.70
N PRO A 198 -6.25 -8.38 19.57
CA PRO A 198 -5.07 -8.21 20.42
C PRO A 198 -4.76 -9.42 21.31
N ALA A 199 -5.76 -10.22 21.70
CA ALA A 199 -5.55 -11.42 22.49
C ALA A 199 -4.79 -12.50 21.70
N TRP A 200 -4.88 -12.50 20.38
CA TRP A 200 -4.08 -13.39 19.53
C TRP A 200 -2.62 -12.95 19.50
N PHE A 201 -2.33 -11.65 19.41
CA PHE A 201 -0.96 -11.15 19.50
C PHE A 201 -0.30 -11.52 20.83
N ASP A 202 -1.02 -11.43 21.95
CA ASP A 202 -0.52 -11.85 23.26
C ASP A 202 -0.12 -13.34 23.27
N VAL A 203 -0.90 -14.20 22.61
CA VAL A 203 -0.59 -15.62 22.44
C VAL A 203 0.63 -15.82 21.54
N LEU A 204 0.61 -15.25 20.32
CA LEU A 204 1.73 -15.35 19.37
C LEU A 204 3.04 -14.89 20.00
N LYS A 205 2.98 -13.84 20.81
CA LYS A 205 4.16 -13.29 21.49
C LYS A 205 4.71 -14.23 22.55
N ALA A 206 3.85 -14.77 23.40
CA ALA A 206 4.25 -15.44 24.64
C ALA A 206 4.35 -16.97 24.55
N MET A 207 3.71 -17.62 23.57
CA MET A 207 3.71 -19.08 23.46
C MET A 207 5.14 -19.63 23.33
N THR A 208 5.39 -20.81 23.90
CA THR A 208 6.68 -21.49 23.78
C THR A 208 6.53 -22.95 23.41
N GLU A 209 7.55 -23.57 22.81
CA GLU A 209 7.55 -25.00 22.50
C GLU A 209 7.21 -25.83 23.75
N ALA A 210 7.80 -25.45 24.90
CA ALA A 210 7.61 -26.17 26.15
C ALA A 210 6.18 -26.05 26.72
N SER A 211 5.52 -24.91 26.54
CA SER A 211 4.17 -24.67 27.09
C SER A 211 3.05 -25.06 26.13
N ASP A 212 3.27 -24.87 24.83
CA ASP A 212 2.23 -24.88 23.81
C ASP A 212 2.52 -25.83 22.64
N GLY A 213 3.72 -26.40 22.58
CA GLY A 213 4.16 -27.26 21.49
C GLY A 213 4.55 -26.51 20.22
N ASN A 214 4.58 -25.17 20.24
CA ASN A 214 5.02 -24.29 19.16
C ASN A 214 5.77 -23.06 19.72
N CYS A 215 6.75 -22.55 18.98
CA CYS A 215 7.52 -21.37 19.38
C CYS A 215 6.79 -20.06 19.01
N GLY A 216 6.65 -19.14 19.97
CA GLY A 216 6.13 -17.79 19.74
C GLY A 216 7.22 -16.77 19.42
N LEU A 217 6.82 -15.53 19.16
CA LEU A 217 7.71 -14.43 18.74
C LEU A 217 8.86 -14.20 19.72
N ASP A 218 8.61 -14.22 21.03
CA ASP A 218 9.67 -13.98 22.01
C ASP A 218 10.67 -15.15 22.07
N GLU A 219 10.23 -16.39 21.91
CA GLU A 219 11.14 -17.55 21.87
C GLU A 219 11.98 -17.57 20.58
N ILE A 220 11.40 -17.16 19.45
CA ILE A 220 12.09 -17.10 18.16
C ILE A 220 13.08 -15.93 18.12
N LEU A 221 12.64 -14.71 18.49
CA LEU A 221 13.38 -13.46 18.21
C LEU A 221 14.30 -13.01 19.35
N THR A 222 14.11 -13.53 20.57
CA THR A 222 14.93 -13.18 21.75
C THR A 222 15.81 -14.33 22.20
N THR A 223 16.74 -14.06 23.12
CA THR A 223 17.62 -15.07 23.73
C THR A 223 17.22 -15.43 25.16
N THR A 224 16.08 -14.93 25.64
CA THR A 224 15.70 -14.94 27.06
C THR A 224 14.42 -15.72 27.36
N VAL A 225 13.64 -16.09 26.35
CA VAL A 225 12.35 -16.78 26.51
C VAL A 225 12.41 -18.15 25.82
N GLY A 226 11.89 -19.19 26.49
CA GLY A 226 11.90 -20.56 25.96
C GLY A 226 13.32 -21.04 25.59
N LYS A 227 13.48 -21.57 24.39
CA LYS A 227 14.75 -21.92 23.75
C LYS A 227 15.64 -20.71 23.45
N GLY A 228 15.06 -19.51 23.41
CA GLY A 228 15.75 -18.25 23.19
C GLY A 228 16.60 -18.30 21.91
N LEU A 229 15.97 -18.61 20.79
CA LEU A 229 16.65 -18.89 19.51
C LEU A 229 17.37 -17.67 18.97
N GLY A 230 16.84 -16.47 19.22
CA GLY A 230 17.36 -15.18 18.77
C GLY A 230 17.69 -15.12 17.29
N CYS A 231 16.74 -15.60 16.46
CA CYS A 231 16.73 -15.47 15.02
C CYS A 231 16.76 -13.99 14.58
N ASP A 232 17.21 -13.74 13.35
CA ASP A 232 17.28 -12.40 12.75
C ASP A 232 15.92 -11.90 12.29
N GLY A 233 14.95 -12.81 12.17
CA GLY A 233 13.62 -12.49 11.71
C GLY A 233 12.65 -13.66 11.79
N ILE A 234 11.50 -13.49 11.15
CA ILE A 234 10.44 -14.50 11.07
C ILE A 234 9.98 -14.68 9.62
N PHE A 235 9.62 -15.93 9.31
CA PHE A 235 8.86 -16.30 8.13
C PHE A 235 7.39 -16.44 8.55
N ILE A 236 6.54 -15.55 8.05
CA ILE A 236 5.16 -15.35 8.47
C ILE A 236 4.26 -16.08 7.49
N ASP A 237 3.62 -17.14 7.95
CA ASP A 237 2.75 -17.97 7.14
C ASP A 237 1.27 -17.71 7.42
N THR A 238 0.38 -18.25 6.58
CA THR A 238 -1.10 -18.23 6.73
C THR A 238 -1.71 -16.82 6.81
N ILE A 239 -1.04 -15.80 6.28
CA ILE A 239 -1.64 -14.45 6.17
C ILE A 239 -2.82 -14.44 5.18
N ASP A 240 -2.86 -15.41 4.28
CA ASP A 240 -3.91 -15.59 3.28
C ASP A 240 -5.20 -16.21 3.83
N THR A 241 -5.28 -16.52 5.14
CA THR A 241 -6.56 -16.78 5.82
C THR A 241 -7.56 -15.65 5.60
N CYS A 242 -7.10 -14.40 5.47
CA CYS A 242 -7.94 -13.24 5.13
C CYS A 242 -8.09 -12.99 3.61
N ALA A 243 -7.92 -14.02 2.77
CA ALA A 243 -8.08 -13.88 1.33
C ALA A 243 -9.47 -13.37 0.94
N PRO A 244 -9.58 -12.65 -0.20
CA PRO A 244 -10.87 -12.20 -0.73
C PRO A 244 -11.90 -13.34 -0.81
N ASN A 245 -13.14 -13.06 -0.41
CA ASN A 245 -14.23 -14.03 -0.39
C ASN A 245 -14.53 -14.60 -1.79
N SER A 246 -14.14 -13.89 -2.85
CA SER A 246 -14.27 -14.34 -4.24
C SER A 246 -13.34 -15.50 -4.61
N PHE A 247 -12.30 -15.77 -3.82
CA PHE A 247 -11.31 -16.81 -4.14
C PHE A 247 -11.77 -18.20 -3.68
N SER A 248 -12.62 -18.25 -2.66
CA SER A 248 -13.13 -19.50 -2.11
C SER A 248 -14.53 -19.30 -1.50
N PRO A 249 -15.51 -20.15 -1.83
CA PRO A 249 -16.81 -20.13 -1.17
C PRO A 249 -16.74 -20.73 0.24
N VAL A 250 -15.65 -21.40 0.62
CA VAL A 250 -15.49 -22.12 1.90
C VAL A 250 -14.87 -21.24 2.98
N THR A 251 -13.92 -20.38 2.62
CA THR A 251 -13.23 -19.47 3.55
C THR A 251 -13.62 -18.04 3.23
N GLN A 252 -14.48 -17.43 4.06
CA GLN A 252 -15.01 -16.08 3.84
C GLN A 252 -14.57 -15.09 4.93
N PHE A 253 -13.26 -14.97 5.14
CA PHE A 253 -12.68 -14.17 6.22
C PHE A 253 -12.02 -12.86 5.75
N GLU A 254 -12.31 -12.38 4.54
CA GLU A 254 -11.68 -11.17 3.97
C GLU A 254 -11.82 -9.93 4.86
N TRP A 255 -12.90 -9.86 5.66
CA TRP A 255 -13.17 -8.77 6.60
C TRP A 255 -12.08 -8.61 7.65
N THR A 256 -11.25 -9.63 7.88
CA THR A 256 -10.13 -9.61 8.84
C THR A 256 -8.86 -8.98 8.25
N ALA A 257 -8.80 -8.65 6.96
CA ALA A 257 -7.61 -8.08 6.30
C ALA A 257 -7.02 -6.83 7.00
N PRO A 258 -7.82 -5.86 7.50
CA PRO A 258 -7.29 -4.74 8.28
C PRO A 258 -6.58 -5.21 9.57
N GLY A 259 -7.07 -6.29 10.17
CA GLY A 259 -6.50 -6.93 11.35
C GLY A 259 -5.12 -7.53 11.10
N TYR A 260 -4.93 -8.25 9.99
CA TYR A 260 -3.61 -8.78 9.60
C TYR A 260 -2.58 -7.66 9.37
N ARG A 261 -3.00 -6.58 8.71
CA ARG A 261 -2.17 -5.38 8.55
C ARG A 261 -1.80 -4.76 9.91
N GLN A 262 -2.77 -4.65 10.83
CA GLN A 262 -2.55 -4.11 12.18
C GLN A 262 -1.62 -5.00 13.03
N LEU A 263 -1.73 -6.34 12.90
CA LEU A 263 -0.82 -7.28 13.55
C LEU A 263 0.62 -7.07 13.05
N LEU A 264 0.84 -6.98 11.73
CA LEU A 264 2.16 -6.71 11.17
C LEU A 264 2.73 -5.36 11.63
N GLN A 265 1.90 -4.32 11.67
CA GLN A 265 2.31 -3.02 12.23
C GLN A 265 2.74 -3.16 13.71
N THR A 266 2.00 -3.94 14.49
CA THR A 266 2.31 -4.19 15.91
C THR A 266 3.62 -4.96 16.07
N VAL A 267 3.82 -6.01 15.26
CA VAL A 267 5.05 -6.82 15.24
C VAL A 267 6.25 -5.97 14.82
N ARG A 268 6.14 -5.18 13.75
CA ARG A 268 7.19 -4.25 13.33
C ARG A 268 7.54 -3.23 14.42
N GLY A 269 6.54 -2.70 15.13
CA GLY A 269 6.76 -1.79 16.25
C GLY A 269 7.46 -2.45 17.45
N ALA A 270 7.16 -3.73 17.73
CA ALA A 270 7.78 -4.48 18.81
C ALA A 270 9.19 -4.98 18.47
N TYR A 271 9.48 -5.24 17.19
CA TYR A 271 10.72 -5.81 16.69
C TYR A 271 11.24 -5.04 15.45
N PRO A 272 11.62 -3.76 15.59
CA PRO A 272 11.89 -2.88 14.45
C PRO A 272 13.05 -3.36 13.56
N ASP A 273 14.09 -3.96 14.16
CA ASP A 273 15.32 -4.38 13.49
C ASP A 273 15.26 -5.83 12.96
N LYS A 274 14.09 -6.49 13.02
CA LYS A 274 13.94 -7.89 12.61
C LYS A 274 13.43 -8.00 11.18
N PHE A 275 13.92 -8.99 10.45
CA PHE A 275 13.50 -9.24 9.07
C PHE A 275 12.13 -9.96 9.06
N LEU A 276 11.12 -9.36 8.42
CA LEU A 276 9.77 -9.92 8.33
C LEU A 276 9.49 -10.39 6.89
N LEU A 277 9.45 -11.71 6.69
CA LEU A 277 9.19 -12.35 5.41
C LEU A 277 7.76 -12.91 5.38
N GLN A 278 6.86 -12.29 4.63
CA GLN A 278 5.46 -12.70 4.51
C GLN A 278 5.29 -13.77 3.41
N ASN A 279 4.73 -14.94 3.73
CA ASN A 279 4.30 -15.92 2.74
C ASN A 279 2.97 -15.51 2.12
N ARG A 280 2.90 -15.41 0.79
CA ARG A 280 1.71 -15.03 0.03
C ARG A 280 1.07 -13.73 0.52
N GLY A 281 -0.24 -13.73 0.77
CA GLY A 281 -1.02 -12.50 0.98
C GLY A 281 -0.93 -11.55 -0.22
N THR A 282 -0.70 -12.05 -1.43
CA THR A 282 -0.36 -11.23 -2.60
C THR A 282 -1.47 -10.26 -3.00
N PHE A 283 -2.71 -10.52 -2.55
CA PHE A 283 -3.85 -9.62 -2.69
C PHE A 283 -3.68 -8.28 -1.97
N PHE A 284 -2.81 -8.17 -0.95
CA PHE A 284 -2.45 -6.88 -0.33
C PHE A 284 -1.65 -5.95 -1.25
N PHE A 285 -1.20 -6.45 -2.40
CA PHE A 285 -0.41 -5.71 -3.40
C PHE A 285 -1.14 -5.63 -4.75
N ARG A 286 -2.44 -5.97 -4.77
CA ARG A 286 -3.25 -6.05 -5.98
C ARG A 286 -4.34 -4.99 -5.99
N THR A 287 -4.15 -3.94 -6.77
CA THR A 287 -5.10 -2.82 -6.92
C THR A 287 -6.49 -3.22 -7.45
N ASP A 288 -6.65 -4.45 -7.96
CA ASP A 288 -7.91 -5.00 -8.47
C ASP A 288 -8.80 -5.63 -7.37
N VAL A 289 -8.35 -5.65 -6.12
CA VAL A 289 -9.12 -6.13 -4.97
C VAL A 289 -9.03 -5.15 -3.79
N GLU A 290 -10.08 -5.10 -2.96
CA GLU A 290 -10.20 -4.12 -1.87
C GLU A 290 -9.08 -4.22 -0.83
N ALA A 291 -8.53 -5.43 -0.62
CA ALA A 291 -7.46 -5.67 0.33
C ALA A 291 -6.19 -4.81 0.08
N TYR A 292 -5.98 -4.27 -1.13
CA TYR A 292 -4.89 -3.33 -1.42
C TYR A 292 -4.95 -2.06 -0.55
N ASN A 293 -6.14 -1.59 -0.21
CA ASN A 293 -6.33 -0.43 0.68
C ASN A 293 -5.81 -0.71 2.11
N PHE A 294 -5.54 -1.97 2.43
CA PHE A 294 -4.94 -2.43 3.67
C PHE A 294 -3.54 -3.02 3.46
N THR A 295 -2.80 -2.53 2.46
CA THR A 295 -1.48 -3.05 2.09
C THR A 295 -0.55 -3.24 3.29
N THR A 296 0.17 -4.36 3.30
CA THR A 296 1.14 -4.73 4.33
C THR A 296 2.56 -4.22 4.03
N ARG A 297 2.77 -3.64 2.84
CA ARG A 297 4.08 -3.21 2.31
C ARG A 297 4.94 -2.43 3.31
N PRO A 298 4.42 -1.42 4.05
CA PRO A 298 5.25 -0.62 4.95
C PRO A 298 5.80 -1.38 6.18
N PHE A 299 5.36 -2.62 6.42
CA PHE A 299 5.70 -3.37 7.63
C PHE A 299 6.57 -4.59 7.38
N ILE A 300 6.77 -5.01 6.14
CA ILE A 300 7.48 -6.24 5.78
C ILE A 300 8.78 -5.93 5.02
N ASP A 301 9.73 -6.87 5.03
CA ASP A 301 11.00 -6.75 4.30
C ASP A 301 11.06 -7.69 3.09
N GLY A 302 10.24 -8.74 3.10
CA GLY A 302 10.15 -9.70 2.01
C GLY A 302 8.74 -10.25 1.82
N VAL A 303 8.43 -10.63 0.58
CA VAL A 303 7.30 -11.50 0.23
C VAL A 303 7.83 -12.81 -0.33
N PHE A 304 7.27 -13.92 0.14
CA PHE A 304 7.54 -15.27 -0.35
C PHE A 304 6.34 -15.75 -1.17
N PHE A 305 6.57 -16.18 -2.41
CA PHE A 305 5.54 -16.61 -3.34
C PHE A 305 5.64 -18.11 -3.59
N GLU A 306 4.73 -18.83 -2.98
CA GLU A 306 4.58 -20.27 -3.10
C GLU A 306 3.19 -20.57 -3.67
N SER A 307 2.98 -21.25 -4.79
CA SER A 307 3.91 -21.36 -5.90
C SER A 307 3.64 -20.28 -6.94
N TYR A 308 4.70 -19.65 -7.45
CA TYR A 308 4.61 -18.81 -8.64
C TYR A 308 4.54 -19.66 -9.93
N PHE A 309 5.52 -20.54 -10.16
CA PHE A 309 5.66 -21.30 -11.41
C PHE A 309 5.37 -22.79 -11.25
N SER A 310 6.07 -23.52 -10.37
CA SER A 310 5.90 -24.97 -10.14
C SER A 310 5.11 -25.21 -8.87
N ASP A 311 4.06 -26.05 -8.92
CA ASP A 311 3.06 -26.16 -7.85
C ASP A 311 3.32 -27.30 -6.86
N SER A 312 2.82 -27.15 -5.63
CA SER A 312 3.02 -28.07 -4.51
C SER A 312 2.11 -29.31 -4.64
N ASN A 313 2.28 -30.09 -5.69
CA ASN A 313 1.49 -31.30 -5.92
C ASN A 313 2.41 -32.48 -6.24
N ASP A 314 1.86 -33.69 -6.28
CA ASP A 314 2.60 -34.93 -6.54
C ASP A 314 3.16 -35.05 -7.98
N PHE A 315 3.06 -33.99 -8.78
CA PHE A 315 3.46 -33.95 -10.18
C PHE A 315 4.28 -32.68 -10.46
N ASP A 316 5.33 -32.77 -11.28
CA ASP A 316 6.08 -31.57 -11.70
C ASP A 316 5.32 -30.81 -12.80
N THR A 317 4.24 -30.18 -12.37
CA THR A 317 3.36 -29.41 -13.23
C THR A 317 3.59 -27.93 -13.00
N ARG A 318 3.55 -27.17 -14.10
CA ARG A 318 3.35 -25.73 -13.96
C ARG A 318 2.06 -25.50 -13.19
N SER A 319 2.11 -24.55 -12.28
CA SER A 319 0.97 -24.12 -11.49
C SER A 319 -0.22 -23.85 -12.41
N PRO A 320 -1.42 -24.36 -12.05
CA PRO A 320 -2.63 -24.09 -12.83
C PRO A 320 -2.94 -22.59 -12.88
N TYR A 321 -2.38 -21.80 -11.96
CA TYR A 321 -2.52 -20.35 -11.88
C TYR A 321 -1.36 -19.58 -12.51
N PHE A 322 -0.38 -20.24 -13.15
CA PHE A 322 0.82 -19.58 -13.66
C PHE A 322 0.52 -18.37 -14.57
N ASN A 323 -0.50 -18.44 -15.42
CA ASN A 323 -0.89 -17.29 -16.25
C ASN A 323 -1.36 -16.08 -15.40
N ASP A 324 -2.18 -16.31 -14.37
CA ASP A 324 -2.59 -15.25 -13.44
C ASP A 324 -1.39 -14.74 -12.64
N ASN A 325 -0.56 -15.66 -12.15
CA ASN A 325 0.65 -15.34 -11.41
C ASN A 325 1.59 -14.45 -12.24
N LYS A 326 1.82 -14.77 -13.51
CA LYS A 326 2.74 -14.04 -14.39
C LYS A 326 2.18 -12.70 -14.86
N TYR A 327 0.95 -12.68 -15.37
CA TYR A 327 0.42 -11.52 -16.09
C TYR A 327 -0.42 -10.59 -15.21
N ASN A 328 -0.89 -11.04 -14.05
CA ASN A 328 -1.72 -10.25 -13.14
C ASN A 328 -0.98 -9.99 -11.81
N VAL A 329 -0.70 -11.04 -11.04
CA VAL A 329 -0.20 -10.93 -9.67
C VAL A 329 1.24 -10.43 -9.63
N GLY A 330 2.13 -11.07 -10.39
CA GLY A 330 3.56 -10.83 -10.32
C GLY A 330 3.97 -9.42 -10.73
N LEU A 331 3.29 -8.83 -11.71
CA LEU A 331 3.57 -7.46 -12.15
C LEU A 331 3.18 -6.41 -11.12
N LYS A 332 2.03 -6.59 -10.45
CA LYS A 332 1.59 -5.69 -9.37
C LYS A 332 2.48 -5.87 -8.13
N LEU A 333 2.79 -7.12 -7.77
CA LEU A 333 3.72 -7.43 -6.68
C LEU A 333 5.10 -6.80 -6.93
N SER A 334 5.59 -6.89 -8.16
CA SER A 334 6.85 -6.29 -8.59
C SER A 334 6.86 -4.77 -8.49
N ALA A 335 5.78 -4.12 -8.94
CA ALA A 335 5.65 -2.67 -8.82
C ALA A 335 5.70 -2.20 -7.36
N GLU A 336 5.12 -2.98 -6.45
CA GLU A 336 5.15 -2.71 -5.01
C GLU A 336 6.51 -3.05 -4.37
N ALA A 337 7.21 -4.09 -4.85
CA ALA A 337 8.55 -4.46 -4.41
C ALA A 337 9.60 -3.37 -4.76
N ASP A 338 9.47 -2.76 -5.94
CA ASP A 338 10.44 -1.78 -6.47
C ASP A 338 10.28 -0.38 -5.84
N ARG A 339 9.25 -0.14 -5.02
CA ARG A 339 9.05 1.12 -4.25
C ARG A 339 10.19 1.37 -3.27
N ALA A 340 10.36 2.60 -2.78
CA ALA A 340 11.43 2.93 -1.82
C ALA A 340 11.29 2.16 -0.49
N ASP A 341 10.07 2.03 0.00
CA ASP A 341 9.62 1.23 1.16
C ASP A 341 9.06 -0.14 0.72
N GLY A 342 9.43 -0.61 -0.47
CA GLY A 342 9.11 -1.98 -0.94
C GLY A 342 10.02 -3.04 -0.31
N PHE A 343 9.90 -4.28 -0.81
CA PHE A 343 10.49 -5.48 -0.22
C PHE A 343 11.20 -6.37 -1.26
N SER A 344 11.96 -7.37 -0.81
CA SER A 344 12.47 -8.44 -1.67
C SER A 344 11.39 -9.48 -1.96
N VAL A 345 11.45 -10.14 -3.12
CA VAL A 345 10.54 -11.25 -3.44
C VAL A 345 11.32 -12.55 -3.57
N LEU A 346 10.90 -13.56 -2.84
CA LEU A 346 11.39 -14.93 -2.88
C LEU A 346 10.30 -15.80 -3.52
N SER A 347 10.66 -16.62 -4.49
CA SER A 347 9.80 -17.61 -5.13
C SER A 347 10.21 -18.99 -4.66
N LEU A 348 9.26 -19.84 -4.29
CA LEU A 348 9.50 -21.25 -4.03
C LEU A 348 8.98 -22.08 -5.21
N GLY A 349 9.87 -22.90 -5.75
CA GLY A 349 9.53 -23.91 -6.74
C GLY A 349 9.54 -25.31 -6.14
N TYR A 350 8.62 -26.15 -6.61
CA TYR A 350 8.53 -27.54 -6.21
C TYR A 350 9.10 -28.49 -7.26
N LEU A 351 10.03 -29.33 -6.80
CA LEU A 351 10.65 -30.44 -7.51
C LEU A 351 10.24 -31.69 -6.75
N GLU A 352 9.27 -32.43 -7.26
CA GLU A 352 8.97 -33.71 -6.63
C GLU A 352 10.05 -34.72 -7.03
N PRO A 353 10.63 -35.47 -6.07
CA PRO A 353 11.63 -36.47 -6.37
C PRO A 353 11.10 -37.50 -7.37
N ARG A 354 11.80 -37.67 -8.49
CA ARG A 354 11.47 -38.67 -9.50
C ARG A 354 12.31 -39.92 -9.35
N ALA A 355 11.81 -41.04 -9.88
CA ALA A 355 12.68 -42.09 -10.34
C ALA A 355 13.60 -41.55 -11.45
N VAL A 356 14.92 -41.72 -11.30
CA VAL A 356 15.87 -41.22 -12.30
C VAL A 356 16.08 -42.28 -13.38
N ARG A 357 16.16 -41.88 -14.67
CA ARG A 357 16.55 -42.84 -15.71
C ARG A 357 18.02 -43.21 -15.58
N ALA A 358 18.28 -44.42 -15.12
CA ALA A 358 19.62 -44.96 -14.96
C ALA A 358 19.60 -46.47 -15.22
N THR A 359 20.57 -46.93 -16.01
CA THR A 359 20.87 -48.36 -16.08
C THR A 359 21.85 -48.66 -14.96
N LEU A 360 21.34 -49.32 -13.92
CA LEU A 360 22.08 -49.57 -12.69
C LEU A 360 22.59 -51.00 -12.64
N ALA A 361 23.73 -51.19 -12.00
CA ALA A 361 24.15 -52.52 -11.59
C ALA A 361 23.22 -53.02 -10.46
N ILE A 362 23.14 -54.34 -10.31
CA ILE A 362 22.51 -54.96 -9.13
C ILE A 362 23.61 -55.79 -8.49
N ASP A 363 24.40 -55.16 -7.65
CA ASP A 363 25.63 -55.72 -7.07
C ASP A 363 25.87 -55.33 -5.60
N GLY A 364 25.01 -54.49 -5.03
CA GLY A 364 25.08 -54.02 -3.65
C GLY A 364 25.99 -52.80 -3.46
N ASP A 365 26.59 -52.26 -4.52
CA ASP A 365 27.33 -50.99 -4.51
C ASP A 365 26.43 -49.85 -5.01
N VAL A 366 25.88 -49.09 -4.06
CA VAL A 366 24.92 -48.02 -4.36
C VAL A 366 25.58 -46.73 -4.89
N SER A 367 26.87 -46.73 -5.22
CA SER A 367 27.57 -45.54 -5.68
C SER A 367 27.19 -45.08 -7.10
N ASP A 368 26.54 -45.95 -7.88
CA ASP A 368 26.00 -45.63 -9.21
C ASP A 368 24.58 -45.01 -9.15
N TRP A 369 23.94 -44.99 -7.98
CA TRP A 369 22.63 -44.38 -7.78
C TRP A 369 22.70 -42.84 -7.80
N PRO A 370 21.88 -42.18 -8.63
CA PRO A 370 21.76 -40.71 -8.62
C PRO A 370 21.21 -40.20 -7.28
N SER A 371 21.74 -39.09 -6.76
CA SER A 371 21.27 -38.50 -5.49
C SER A 371 19.79 -38.07 -5.53
N GLU A 372 19.26 -37.80 -6.72
CA GLU A 372 17.89 -37.34 -6.95
C GLU A 372 16.86 -38.49 -7.06
N SER A 373 17.31 -39.75 -7.02
CA SER A 373 16.46 -40.95 -7.15
C SER A 373 15.66 -41.32 -5.90
N ARG A 374 15.80 -40.55 -4.82
CA ARG A 374 15.17 -40.84 -3.53
C ARG A 374 13.67 -40.64 -3.64
N LEU A 375 12.90 -41.68 -3.37
CA LEU A 375 11.45 -41.59 -3.33
C LEU A 375 10.96 -41.08 -1.98
N GLN A 376 9.86 -40.35 -2.04
CA GLN A 376 9.20 -39.81 -0.87
C GLN A 376 8.49 -40.93 -0.08
N VAL A 377 8.67 -40.95 1.24
CA VAL A 377 8.01 -41.88 2.16
C VAL A 377 6.98 -41.09 2.96
N ASN A 378 5.68 -41.30 2.70
CA ASN A 378 4.63 -40.68 3.51
C ASN A 378 4.52 -41.40 4.86
N GLY A 379 4.99 -40.73 5.92
CA GLY A 379 4.89 -41.19 7.31
C GLY A 379 5.59 -40.23 8.27
N ALA A 380 4.96 -39.96 9.42
CA ALA A 380 5.48 -39.05 10.44
C ALA A 380 6.79 -39.58 11.03
N SER A 381 7.94 -39.14 10.50
CA SER A 381 9.26 -39.61 10.89
C SER A 381 9.45 -41.13 10.65
N PRO A 382 10.59 -41.61 10.11
CA PRO A 382 10.96 -43.02 10.19
C PRO A 382 11.37 -43.36 11.64
N ASP A 383 10.53 -43.03 12.62
CA ASP A 383 10.74 -43.36 14.01
C ASP A 383 10.26 -44.80 14.24
N ALA A 384 11.27 -45.68 14.34
CA ALA A 384 11.25 -47.07 14.80
C ALA A 384 11.07 -48.21 13.78
N GLY A 385 11.19 -47.94 12.47
CA GLY A 385 11.11 -48.99 11.44
C GLY A 385 12.46 -49.47 10.86
N ALA A 386 12.51 -50.72 10.39
CA ALA A 386 13.69 -51.36 9.80
C ALA A 386 14.06 -50.82 8.41
N ILE A 387 13.17 -50.10 7.72
CA ILE A 387 13.44 -49.39 6.45
C ILE A 387 13.65 -47.89 6.70
N LYS A 388 14.70 -47.29 6.12
CA LYS A 388 15.13 -45.89 6.33
C LYS A 388 14.87 -44.97 5.14
N ALA A 389 15.01 -45.48 3.93
CA ALA A 389 14.80 -44.72 2.70
C ALA A 389 14.53 -45.67 1.54
N VAL A 390 13.77 -45.21 0.56
CA VAL A 390 13.58 -45.92 -0.70
C VAL A 390 13.98 -44.98 -1.84
N TYR A 391 14.55 -45.56 -2.89
CA TYR A 391 14.96 -44.89 -4.11
C TYR A 391 14.41 -45.69 -5.30
N ALA A 392 14.12 -45.02 -6.41
CA ALA A 392 13.76 -45.69 -7.65
C ALA A 392 14.51 -45.12 -8.84
N ALA A 393 14.74 -45.98 -9.82
CA ALA A 393 15.26 -45.62 -11.12
C ALA A 393 14.63 -46.54 -12.18
N ASN A 394 14.70 -46.18 -13.46
CA ASN A 394 14.26 -47.07 -14.52
C ASN A 394 15.07 -46.92 -15.81
N ASP A 395 14.96 -47.93 -16.67
CA ASP A 395 15.33 -47.83 -18.08
C ASP A 395 14.26 -48.49 -18.97
N ALA A 396 14.59 -48.69 -20.25
CA ALA A 396 13.68 -49.28 -21.22
C ALA A 396 13.26 -50.72 -20.87
N ASP A 397 14.08 -51.43 -20.10
CA ASP A 397 13.95 -52.86 -19.84
C ASP A 397 13.54 -53.14 -18.39
N TYR A 398 13.91 -52.28 -17.44
CA TYR A 398 13.79 -52.54 -16.01
C TYR A 398 13.31 -51.35 -15.17
N LEU A 399 12.61 -51.67 -14.08
CA LEU A 399 12.42 -50.83 -12.90
C LEU A 399 13.47 -51.22 -11.86
N TYR A 400 14.15 -50.25 -11.27
CA TYR A 400 15.15 -50.42 -10.22
C TYR A 400 14.64 -49.79 -8.93
N LEU A 401 14.83 -50.45 -7.81
CA LEU A 401 14.56 -49.93 -6.47
C LEU A 401 15.80 -50.09 -5.62
N ARG A 402 16.10 -49.08 -4.80
CA ARG A 402 17.07 -49.20 -3.71
C ARG A 402 16.38 -48.96 -2.39
N ILE A 403 16.64 -49.81 -1.42
CA ILE A 403 16.02 -49.76 -0.09
C ILE A 403 17.13 -49.73 0.95
N SER A 404 17.19 -48.63 1.69
CA SER A 404 18.09 -48.46 2.82
C SER A 404 17.40 -48.98 4.09
N THR A 405 18.12 -49.72 4.92
CA THR A 405 17.58 -50.47 6.06
C THR A 405 18.49 -50.42 7.29
N ASP A 406 17.96 -50.80 8.45
CA ASP A 406 18.77 -51.04 9.65
C ASP A 406 19.73 -52.23 9.46
N PRO A 407 20.95 -52.19 10.03
CA PRO A 407 21.94 -53.26 9.87
C PRO A 407 21.42 -54.65 10.23
N GLY A 408 21.53 -55.60 9.30
CA GLY A 408 21.11 -56.99 9.48
C GLY A 408 19.65 -57.28 9.12
N THR A 409 18.95 -56.32 8.50
CA THR A 409 17.61 -56.52 7.92
C THR A 409 17.74 -57.25 6.58
N ASP A 410 17.19 -58.45 6.46
CA ASP A 410 17.27 -59.27 5.23
C ASP A 410 15.94 -59.27 4.44
N LEU A 411 15.94 -58.56 3.31
CA LEU A 411 14.77 -58.45 2.41
C LEU A 411 14.50 -59.73 1.58
N ASN A 412 15.39 -60.74 1.61
CA ASN A 412 15.13 -62.04 0.99
C ASN A 412 14.33 -63.00 1.88
N THR A 413 13.92 -62.58 3.08
CA THR A 413 13.13 -63.42 3.99
C THR A 413 11.65 -63.44 3.60
N ALA A 414 10.91 -64.45 4.06
CA ALA A 414 9.49 -64.64 3.72
C ALA A 414 8.54 -63.54 4.27
N GLY A 415 9.07 -62.53 4.96
CA GLY A 415 8.31 -61.42 5.53
C GLY A 415 8.30 -60.15 4.69
N PHE A 416 9.15 -60.02 3.66
CA PHE A 416 9.14 -58.85 2.78
C PHE A 416 8.22 -59.09 1.57
N ASN A 417 7.25 -58.19 1.37
CA ASN A 417 6.45 -58.15 0.16
C ASN A 417 6.45 -56.74 -0.42
N LEU A 418 6.59 -56.66 -1.73
CA LEU A 418 6.44 -55.43 -2.49
C LEU A 418 5.24 -55.58 -3.42
N TYR A 419 4.20 -54.81 -3.14
CA TYR A 419 3.00 -54.68 -3.96
C TYR A 419 3.21 -53.57 -4.96
N ILE A 420 2.88 -53.84 -6.23
CA ILE A 420 3.11 -52.93 -7.35
C ILE A 420 1.79 -52.80 -8.08
N ASP A 421 1.20 -51.62 -7.99
CA ASP A 421 0.10 -51.20 -8.84
C ASP A 421 0.67 -50.57 -10.12
N THR A 422 0.06 -50.86 -11.26
CA THR A 422 0.52 -50.44 -12.58
C THR A 422 -0.61 -49.85 -13.44
N ASP A 423 -1.83 -49.73 -12.90
CA ASP A 423 -2.97 -49.09 -13.55
C ASP A 423 -3.44 -47.85 -12.77
N ASP A 424 -3.60 -46.72 -13.48
CA ASP A 424 -4.31 -45.47 -13.12
C ASP A 424 -4.64 -45.14 -11.62
N ILE A 425 -4.28 -43.92 -11.19
CA ILE A 425 -4.63 -43.26 -9.90
C ILE A 425 -6.15 -43.08 -9.61
N GLU A 426 -7.07 -43.33 -10.55
CA GLU A 426 -8.52 -43.13 -10.39
C GLU A 426 -9.19 -43.94 -9.24
N ASP A 427 -8.47 -44.84 -8.55
CA ASP A 427 -8.96 -45.63 -7.41
C ASP A 427 -8.54 -45.08 -6.01
N PHE A 428 -8.09 -43.82 -5.90
CA PHE A 428 -7.60 -43.19 -4.65
C PHE A 428 -8.63 -43.00 -3.50
N ASP A 429 -9.87 -43.48 -3.62
CA ASP A 429 -10.91 -43.36 -2.58
C ASP A 429 -10.61 -44.15 -1.28
N ASP A 430 -9.56 -44.99 -1.25
CA ASP A 430 -9.25 -45.89 -0.11
C ASP A 430 -7.98 -45.48 0.70
N VAL A 431 -7.29 -44.38 0.37
CA VAL A 431 -6.17 -43.84 1.18
C VAL A 431 -6.56 -42.45 1.73
N SER A 432 -6.64 -42.30 3.05
CA SER A 432 -6.94 -40.99 3.65
C SER A 432 -5.84 -39.97 3.32
N ALA A 433 -6.20 -38.67 3.28
CA ALA A 433 -5.26 -37.55 3.04
C ALA A 433 -3.99 -37.58 3.92
N GLU A 434 -4.02 -38.24 5.08
CA GLU A 434 -2.86 -38.41 5.96
C GLU A 434 -1.97 -39.64 5.66
N GLY A 435 -2.21 -40.37 4.56
CA GLY A 435 -1.38 -41.52 4.16
C GLY A 435 -1.54 -42.79 5.02
N TYR A 436 -2.50 -42.82 5.96
CA TYR A 436 -2.79 -44.01 6.76
C TYR A 436 -3.71 -45.00 6.03
N LEU A 437 -3.27 -46.25 5.92
CA LEU A 437 -4.15 -47.39 5.62
C LEU A 437 -4.91 -47.77 6.90
N PRO A 438 -6.25 -47.91 6.88
CA PRO A 438 -6.99 -48.43 8.04
C PRO A 438 -6.47 -49.82 8.43
N THR A 439 -6.31 -50.08 9.73
CA THR A 439 -5.98 -51.42 10.25
C THR A 439 -6.92 -52.49 9.65
N GLY A 440 -6.37 -53.42 8.86
CA GLY A 440 -7.12 -54.46 8.15
C GLY A 440 -7.33 -54.24 6.64
N ALA A 441 -6.73 -53.21 6.03
CA ALA A 441 -6.85 -52.89 4.60
C ALA A 441 -6.06 -53.79 3.63
N GLU A 442 -5.31 -54.80 4.13
CA GLU A 442 -4.54 -55.74 3.30
C GLU A 442 -5.39 -56.44 2.21
N ASN A 443 -6.71 -56.58 2.45
CA ASN A 443 -7.65 -57.19 1.52
C ASN A 443 -8.26 -56.23 0.49
N ARG A 444 -7.85 -54.95 0.45
CA ARG A 444 -8.41 -53.91 -0.44
C ARG A 444 -7.41 -53.30 -1.43
N ILE A 445 -6.11 -53.58 -1.28
CA ILE A 445 -5.08 -53.04 -2.17
C ILE A 445 -5.20 -53.70 -3.55
N ARG A 446 -5.43 -52.91 -4.60
CA ARG A 446 -5.69 -53.39 -5.97
C ARG A 446 -4.42 -53.60 -6.81
N SER A 447 -3.28 -53.94 -6.20
CA SER A 447 -2.01 -54.12 -6.93
C SER A 447 -2.08 -55.23 -8.00
N GLU A 448 -1.49 -55.02 -9.18
CA GLU A 448 -1.36 -55.99 -10.28
C GLU A 448 -0.23 -57.02 -10.07
N LEU A 449 0.79 -56.66 -9.29
CA LEU A 449 2.02 -57.43 -9.16
C LEU A 449 2.48 -57.52 -7.70
N LEU A 450 2.87 -58.72 -7.28
CA LEU A 450 3.50 -59.02 -5.99
C LEU A 450 4.94 -59.47 -6.21
N TYR A 451 5.89 -58.81 -5.58
CA TYR A 451 7.21 -59.37 -5.36
C TYR A 451 7.27 -60.06 -3.99
N GLN A 452 7.68 -61.33 -3.99
CA GLN A 452 7.88 -62.11 -2.78
C GLN A 452 9.00 -63.15 -3.02
N ASN A 453 10.03 -63.15 -2.17
CA ASN A 453 11.11 -64.14 -2.16
C ASN A 453 11.75 -64.38 -3.56
N GLY A 454 12.16 -63.30 -4.23
CA GLY A 454 12.80 -63.35 -5.56
C GLY A 454 11.85 -63.57 -6.74
N SER A 455 10.57 -63.84 -6.49
CA SER A 455 9.56 -64.16 -7.51
C SER A 455 8.55 -63.03 -7.69
N LEU A 456 8.06 -62.86 -8.91
CA LEU A 456 7.03 -61.89 -9.27
C LEU A 456 5.75 -62.63 -9.63
N TYR A 457 4.67 -62.35 -8.92
CA TYR A 457 3.36 -62.96 -9.12
C TYR A 457 2.35 -61.92 -9.58
N SER A 458 1.47 -62.31 -10.50
CA SER A 458 0.32 -61.46 -10.82
C SER A 458 -0.76 -61.60 -9.75
N GLN A 459 -1.40 -60.47 -9.44
CA GLN A 459 -2.50 -60.34 -8.49
C GLN A 459 -3.73 -59.73 -9.16
N ASP A 460 -4.90 -59.92 -8.55
CA ASP A 460 -6.18 -59.34 -8.97
C ASP A 460 -7.02 -59.09 -7.70
N THR A 461 -8.10 -58.31 -7.80
CA THR A 461 -8.89 -57.86 -6.64
C THR A 461 -9.32 -59.05 -5.76
N GLY A 462 -8.72 -59.15 -4.57
CA GLY A 462 -9.03 -60.19 -3.57
C GLY A 462 -8.46 -61.59 -3.85
N VAL A 463 -7.58 -61.77 -4.85
CA VAL A 463 -6.92 -63.06 -5.15
C VAL A 463 -5.41 -62.87 -5.35
N PHE A 464 -4.64 -63.30 -4.35
CA PHE A 464 -3.18 -63.32 -4.41
C PHE A 464 -2.64 -64.48 -5.24
N ASN A 465 -1.49 -64.28 -5.89
CA ASN A 465 -0.72 -65.32 -6.59
C ASN A 465 -1.50 -66.05 -7.70
N LEU A 466 -2.10 -65.31 -8.62
CA LEU A 466 -2.77 -65.88 -9.81
C LEU A 466 -1.82 -66.66 -10.72
N GLY A 467 -0.51 -66.40 -10.63
CA GLY A 467 0.54 -67.15 -11.31
C GLY A 467 1.88 -66.42 -11.28
N LEU A 468 2.98 -67.17 -11.41
CA LEU A 468 4.32 -66.62 -11.58
C LEU A 468 4.42 -65.94 -12.94
N VAL A 469 4.77 -64.65 -12.97
CA VAL A 469 4.93 -63.85 -14.19
C VAL A 469 6.39 -63.52 -14.49
N GLY A 470 7.28 -63.59 -13.49
CA GLY A 470 8.70 -63.35 -13.66
C GLY A 470 9.52 -63.51 -12.36
N SER A 471 10.75 -63.00 -12.39
CA SER A 471 11.64 -62.93 -11.22
C SER A 471 12.33 -61.58 -11.19
N ALA A 472 12.57 -61.04 -9.99
CA ALA A 472 13.41 -59.84 -9.82
C ALA A 472 14.86 -60.25 -9.50
N SER A 473 15.83 -59.42 -9.89
CA SER A 473 17.22 -59.56 -9.43
C SER A 473 17.40 -58.74 -8.15
N VAL A 474 18.04 -59.29 -7.12
CA VAL A 474 18.29 -58.58 -5.86
C VAL A 474 19.75 -58.72 -5.45
N ALA A 475 20.36 -57.62 -5.01
CA ALA A 475 21.67 -57.59 -4.38
C ALA A 475 21.61 -56.73 -3.11
N SER A 476 22.57 -56.92 -2.22
CA SER A 476 22.75 -56.08 -1.04
C SER A 476 24.22 -55.80 -0.82
N ASP A 477 24.51 -54.73 -0.11
CA ASP A 477 25.85 -54.53 0.44
C ASP A 477 26.20 -55.64 1.45
N LEU A 478 27.49 -55.76 1.80
CA LEU A 478 27.97 -56.78 2.72
C LEU A 478 27.39 -56.66 4.14
N ALA A 479 26.96 -55.45 4.54
CA ALA A 479 26.38 -55.21 5.85
C ALA A 479 24.85 -55.38 5.87
N GLN A 480 24.20 -55.62 4.72
CA GLN A 480 22.75 -55.69 4.57
C GLN A 480 22.06 -54.44 5.13
N THR A 481 22.61 -53.29 4.77
CA THR A 481 22.07 -51.96 5.04
C THR A 481 21.49 -51.32 3.80
N GLU A 482 21.93 -51.73 2.62
CA GLU A 482 21.48 -51.23 1.32
C GLU A 482 21.11 -52.40 0.42
N TRP A 483 19.94 -52.31 -0.19
CA TRP A 483 19.36 -53.34 -1.04
C TRP A 483 19.03 -52.77 -2.40
N GLU A 484 19.35 -53.50 -3.47
CA GLU A 484 19.00 -53.14 -4.84
C GLU A 484 18.11 -54.21 -5.43
N ILE A 485 17.00 -53.82 -6.03
CA ILE A 485 16.03 -54.70 -6.66
C ILE A 485 15.80 -54.25 -8.10
N ARG A 486 15.87 -55.17 -9.06
CA ARG A 486 15.57 -54.93 -10.47
C ARG A 486 14.44 -55.81 -10.97
N ILE A 487 13.40 -55.18 -11.49
CA ILE A 487 12.16 -55.80 -11.94
C ILE A 487 12.05 -55.63 -13.46
N PRO A 488 11.92 -56.73 -14.24
CA PRO A 488 11.71 -56.63 -15.69
C PRO A 488 10.37 -55.94 -16.01
N ARG A 489 10.36 -55.06 -17.01
CA ARG A 489 9.12 -54.39 -17.47
C ARG A 489 8.34 -55.23 -18.50
N ALA A 490 8.99 -56.17 -19.16
CA ALA A 490 8.36 -57.07 -20.13
C ALA A 490 7.64 -58.25 -19.46
N LEU A 491 6.65 -57.96 -18.60
CA LEU A 491 5.81 -58.97 -17.92
C LEU A 491 4.41 -59.00 -18.53
N THR A 492 3.74 -60.15 -18.46
CA THR A 492 2.37 -60.33 -19.01
C THR A 492 1.51 -61.07 -17.99
N HIS A 493 0.32 -60.54 -17.75
CA HIS A 493 -0.68 -61.16 -16.88
C HIS A 493 -1.12 -62.54 -17.38
N PRO A 494 -1.38 -63.49 -16.47
CA PRO A 494 -1.88 -64.80 -16.86
C PRO A 494 -3.31 -64.68 -17.43
N ALA A 495 -3.70 -65.64 -18.28
CA ALA A 495 -5.05 -65.69 -18.86
C ALA A 495 -6.19 -65.78 -17.82
N THR A 496 -5.86 -66.09 -16.56
CA THR A 496 -6.79 -66.19 -15.42
C THR A 496 -7.05 -64.86 -14.73
N HIS A 497 -6.32 -63.79 -15.07
CA HIS A 497 -6.58 -62.45 -14.55
C HIS A 497 -7.93 -61.93 -15.05
N SER A 498 -8.79 -61.44 -14.16
CA SER A 498 -10.17 -61.09 -14.52
C SER A 498 -10.25 -59.78 -15.31
N ARG A 499 -9.42 -58.80 -14.97
CA ARG A 499 -9.36 -57.47 -15.63
C ARG A 499 -8.48 -57.45 -16.89
N TYR A 500 -7.27 -58.05 -16.83
CA TYR A 500 -6.23 -57.92 -17.86
C TYR A 500 -5.68 -59.26 -18.40
N PRO A 501 -6.52 -60.18 -18.89
CA PRO A 501 -6.05 -61.49 -19.34
C PRO A 501 -5.10 -61.37 -20.55
N ASN A 502 -3.86 -61.87 -20.40
CA ASN A 502 -2.79 -61.82 -21.42
C ASN A 502 -2.35 -60.42 -21.85
N GLN A 503 -2.62 -59.39 -21.04
CA GLN A 503 -2.11 -58.04 -21.29
C GLN A 503 -0.75 -57.86 -20.61
N PRO A 504 0.11 -56.95 -21.13
CA PRO A 504 1.30 -56.50 -20.40
C PRO A 504 0.94 -56.03 -18.98
N VAL A 505 1.78 -56.35 -18.00
CA VAL A 505 1.60 -55.86 -16.62
C VAL A 505 1.82 -54.35 -16.59
N PHE A 506 2.93 -53.89 -17.16
CA PHE A 506 3.16 -52.47 -17.34
C PHE A 506 2.49 -52.00 -18.64
N GLY A 507 1.68 -50.95 -18.56
CA GLY A 507 1.02 -50.33 -19.72
C GLY A 507 1.99 -49.90 -20.82
N PRO A 508 1.52 -49.68 -22.07
CA PRO A 508 2.36 -49.32 -23.22
C PRO A 508 3.11 -47.98 -23.08
N ASP A 509 2.66 -47.14 -22.15
CA ASP A 509 3.18 -45.83 -21.74
C ASP A 509 3.86 -45.86 -20.35
N GLY A 510 3.65 -46.92 -19.56
CA GLY A 510 4.28 -47.13 -18.26
C GLY A 510 3.99 -46.04 -17.23
N SER A 511 2.82 -45.40 -17.30
CA SER A 511 2.59 -44.03 -16.83
C SER A 511 2.20 -43.87 -15.36
N HIS A 512 1.90 -44.94 -14.61
CA HIS A 512 1.60 -44.87 -13.18
C HIS A 512 2.07 -46.15 -12.48
N ILE A 513 2.92 -46.03 -11.46
CA ILE A 513 3.33 -47.16 -10.62
C ILE A 513 3.20 -46.76 -9.15
N LEU A 514 2.29 -47.40 -8.42
CA LEU A 514 2.21 -47.32 -6.96
C LEU A 514 3.03 -48.46 -6.38
N LEU A 515 3.93 -48.17 -5.45
CA LEU A 515 4.65 -49.21 -4.72
C LEU A 515 4.20 -49.19 -3.26
N LEU A 516 3.84 -50.34 -2.73
CA LEU A 516 3.59 -50.51 -1.31
C LEU A 516 4.53 -51.60 -0.80
N LEU A 517 5.39 -51.22 0.14
CA LEU A 517 6.30 -52.17 0.79
C LEU A 517 5.72 -52.59 2.11
N THR A 518 5.80 -53.89 2.37
CA THR A 518 5.49 -54.49 3.65
C THR A 518 6.67 -55.31 4.13
N LEU A 519 7.03 -55.15 5.40
CA LEU A 519 8.02 -55.98 6.06
C LEU A 519 7.42 -56.51 7.36
N ASP A 520 7.23 -57.82 7.43
CA ASP A 520 6.87 -58.53 8.66
C ASP A 520 8.16 -58.87 9.44
N THR A 521 8.40 -58.12 10.51
CA THR A 521 9.56 -58.30 11.41
C THR A 521 9.29 -59.32 12.51
N GLY A 522 8.10 -59.93 12.55
CA GLY A 522 7.63 -60.82 13.60
C GLY A 522 7.07 -60.12 14.85
N SER A 523 7.25 -58.80 14.99
CA SER A 523 6.62 -57.96 16.05
C SER A 523 5.63 -56.92 15.51
N SER A 524 5.73 -56.55 14.23
CA SER A 524 4.87 -55.58 13.56
C SER A 524 5.01 -55.72 12.03
N THR A 525 3.98 -55.28 11.31
CA THR A 525 4.02 -55.07 9.85
C THR A 525 4.22 -53.58 9.61
N GLU A 526 5.32 -53.21 8.97
CA GLU A 526 5.55 -51.83 8.54
C GLU A 526 4.98 -51.63 7.14
N TYR A 527 4.27 -50.51 6.92
CA TYR A 527 3.73 -50.12 5.63
C TYR A 527 4.44 -48.89 5.13
N PHE A 528 4.94 -48.95 3.89
CA PHE A 528 5.55 -47.80 3.23
C PHE A 528 4.84 -47.55 1.91
N PRO A 529 3.86 -46.63 1.87
CA PRO A 529 3.28 -46.18 0.62
C PRO A 529 4.30 -45.32 -0.11
N ILE A 530 4.62 -45.71 -1.34
CA ILE A 530 5.40 -44.94 -2.29
C ILE A 530 4.44 -44.56 -3.41
N ILE A 531 4.12 -43.27 -3.45
CA ILE A 531 2.96 -42.80 -4.23
C ILE A 531 3.29 -42.56 -5.70
N ASN A 532 4.56 -42.41 -6.08
CA ASN A 532 4.86 -42.09 -7.48
C ASN A 532 6.27 -42.51 -7.91
N ALA A 533 6.38 -43.49 -8.80
CA ALA A 533 7.65 -43.85 -9.43
C ALA A 533 7.79 -43.38 -10.88
N ASP A 534 6.81 -42.64 -11.46
CA ASP A 534 6.98 -41.85 -12.68
C ASP A 534 5.73 -41.03 -13.05
N GLY A 535 5.92 -39.76 -13.41
CA GLY A 535 4.95 -38.93 -14.15
C GLY A 535 5.34 -38.84 -15.63
N PHE A 536 4.88 -39.78 -16.47
CA PHE A 536 5.22 -39.82 -17.90
C PHE A 536 3.99 -39.69 -18.83
N GLU A 537 4.12 -38.73 -19.75
CA GLU A 537 3.51 -38.66 -21.10
C GLU A 537 2.09 -38.14 -21.35
N LYS A 538 1.40 -37.43 -20.44
CA LYS A 538 0.11 -36.81 -20.85
C LYS A 538 0.12 -35.35 -21.22
N ASN A 539 1.11 -34.53 -20.86
CA ASN A 539 1.14 -33.15 -21.34
C ASN A 539 2.56 -32.63 -21.58
N LEU A 540 2.79 -32.20 -22.82
CA LEU A 540 3.92 -31.42 -23.35
C LEU A 540 5.11 -32.23 -23.90
N GLY A 541 5.31 -32.10 -25.20
CA GLY A 541 6.42 -32.68 -25.92
C GLY A 541 7.77 -32.03 -25.60
N TYR A 542 8.82 -32.84 -25.85
CA TYR A 542 10.26 -32.53 -25.97
C TYR A 542 11.19 -32.80 -24.77
N ARG A 543 11.99 -33.88 -24.96
CA ARG A 543 13.46 -34.03 -24.78
C ARG A 543 14.05 -34.05 -23.36
N PHE A 544 14.43 -35.26 -22.94
CA PHE A 544 15.30 -35.54 -21.79
C PHE A 544 16.66 -36.08 -22.25
N GLU A 545 17.56 -35.17 -22.53
CA GLU A 545 18.89 -35.19 -21.89
C GLU A 545 18.87 -34.01 -20.92
N GLN A 546 19.80 -33.93 -19.97
CA GLN A 546 20.09 -32.70 -19.22
C GLN A 546 20.66 -31.64 -20.19
N ALA A 547 19.86 -31.26 -21.17
CA ALA A 547 20.10 -30.27 -22.19
C ALA A 547 19.22 -29.08 -21.83
N ALA A 548 19.81 -27.89 -21.84
CA ALA A 548 19.15 -26.62 -21.53
C ALA A 548 17.66 -26.58 -21.98
N GLY A 549 16.75 -26.27 -21.04
CA GLY A 549 15.32 -26.06 -21.33
C GLY A 549 14.35 -27.04 -20.66
N SER A 550 14.66 -27.57 -19.48
CA SER A 550 13.70 -28.32 -18.66
C SER A 550 12.67 -27.39 -17.99
N VAL A 551 11.50 -27.89 -17.57
CA VAL A 551 10.50 -27.13 -16.76
C VAL A 551 11.14 -26.47 -15.52
N PHE A 552 12.20 -27.06 -14.99
CA PHE A 552 12.95 -26.52 -13.85
C PHE A 552 13.87 -25.35 -14.22
N ASP A 553 14.45 -25.38 -15.42
CA ASP A 553 15.17 -24.21 -15.97
C ASP A 553 14.16 -23.12 -16.33
N GLU A 554 12.97 -23.47 -16.80
CA GLU A 554 11.90 -22.50 -17.07
C GLU A 554 11.46 -21.78 -15.79
N ASP A 555 11.41 -22.45 -14.64
CA ASP A 555 11.15 -21.77 -13.36
C ASP A 555 12.23 -20.74 -13.05
N PHE A 556 13.51 -21.08 -13.25
CA PHE A 556 14.59 -20.10 -13.12
C PHE A 556 14.47 -18.95 -14.14
N VAL A 557 14.07 -19.24 -15.37
CA VAL A 557 13.81 -18.19 -16.38
C VAL A 557 12.67 -17.29 -15.91
N GLU A 558 11.56 -17.85 -15.45
CA GLU A 558 10.36 -17.09 -15.11
C GLU A 558 10.51 -16.36 -13.77
N SER A 559 10.98 -17.03 -12.73
CA SER A 559 11.15 -16.46 -11.38
C SER A 559 12.38 -15.53 -11.31
N GLN A 560 13.56 -15.98 -11.76
CA GLN A 560 14.80 -15.22 -11.60
C GLN A 560 15.15 -14.35 -12.80
N GLN A 561 15.12 -14.87 -14.02
CA GLN A 561 15.59 -14.09 -15.18
C GLN A 561 14.59 -13.02 -15.61
N ILE A 562 13.29 -13.34 -15.60
CA ILE A 562 12.22 -12.41 -16.01
C ILE A 562 11.78 -11.56 -14.83
N GLN A 563 11.41 -12.15 -13.69
CA GLN A 563 10.93 -11.39 -12.54
C GLN A 563 12.05 -10.94 -11.60
N GLY A 564 13.30 -11.42 -11.69
CA GLY A 564 14.33 -10.99 -10.74
C GLY A 564 14.05 -11.36 -9.28
N TRP A 565 13.20 -12.36 -9.03
CA TRP A 565 12.88 -12.88 -7.69
C TRP A 565 13.81 -14.03 -7.34
N LEU A 566 14.23 -14.13 -6.07
CA LEU A 566 15.11 -15.22 -5.63
C LEU A 566 14.37 -16.55 -5.76
N LEU A 567 14.94 -17.57 -6.40
CA LEU A 567 14.32 -18.89 -6.49
C LEU A 567 15.10 -19.92 -5.66
N TYR A 568 14.37 -20.69 -4.84
CA TYR A 568 14.83 -21.96 -4.31
C TYR A 568 13.86 -23.05 -4.76
N GLN A 569 14.40 -24.23 -5.02
CA GLN A 569 13.67 -25.37 -5.52
C GLN A 569 13.82 -26.55 -4.54
N THR A 570 12.70 -27.13 -4.11
CA THR A 570 12.62 -28.19 -3.07
C THR A 570 11.42 -29.11 -3.31
N ASP A 571 11.24 -30.19 -2.56
CA ASP A 571 9.99 -30.95 -2.50
C ASP A 571 8.90 -30.27 -1.66
N LYS A 572 7.64 -30.71 -1.80
CA LYS A 572 6.49 -30.21 -1.01
C LYS A 572 6.63 -30.35 0.51
N PHE A 573 7.58 -31.17 1.00
CA PHE A 573 7.88 -31.32 2.42
C PHE A 573 9.00 -30.42 2.93
N LEU A 574 9.61 -29.62 2.05
CA LEU A 574 10.73 -28.75 2.39
C LEU A 574 11.87 -29.56 3.06
N SER A 575 12.16 -30.73 2.50
CA SER A 575 13.04 -31.76 3.06
C SER A 575 14.36 -31.92 2.30
N PHE A 576 14.51 -31.24 1.17
CA PHE A 576 15.71 -31.34 0.34
C PHE A 576 16.98 -30.93 1.08
N ALA A 577 18.04 -31.71 0.83
CA ALA A 577 19.38 -31.32 1.25
C ALA A 577 19.80 -30.02 0.54
N PRO A 578 20.70 -29.23 1.16
CA PRO A 578 21.17 -27.99 0.54
C PRO A 578 21.80 -28.26 -0.84
N ASN A 579 21.39 -27.50 -1.85
CA ASN A 579 21.86 -27.63 -3.23
C ASN A 579 22.37 -26.30 -3.81
N THR A 580 23.30 -26.37 -4.76
CA THR A 580 23.94 -25.18 -5.35
C THR A 580 23.33 -24.75 -6.68
N ARG A 581 22.09 -25.15 -6.99
CA ARG A 581 21.48 -24.90 -8.31
C ARG A 581 21.30 -23.42 -8.58
N THR A 582 20.78 -22.65 -7.62
CA THR A 582 20.61 -21.20 -7.74
C THR A 582 21.94 -20.49 -7.99
N ALA A 583 22.97 -20.81 -7.22
CA ALA A 583 24.32 -20.24 -7.41
C ALA A 583 24.90 -20.59 -8.78
N ALA A 584 24.71 -21.83 -9.25
CA ALA A 584 25.14 -22.26 -10.57
C ALA A 584 24.36 -21.54 -11.69
N TRP A 585 23.04 -21.35 -11.53
CA TRP A 585 22.21 -20.60 -12.45
C TRP A 585 22.68 -19.15 -12.59
N ASN A 586 22.87 -18.45 -11.46
CA ASN A 586 23.31 -17.06 -11.43
C ASN A 586 24.68 -16.88 -12.09
N THR A 587 25.58 -17.85 -11.91
CA THR A 587 26.89 -17.86 -12.58
C THR A 587 26.76 -18.04 -14.09
N ALA A 588 25.81 -18.87 -14.54
CA ALA A 588 25.60 -19.16 -15.95
C ALA A 588 24.79 -18.08 -16.70
N HIS A 589 23.99 -17.29 -15.99
CA HIS A 589 23.08 -16.28 -16.54
C HIS A 589 23.32 -14.90 -15.90
N PRO A 590 24.50 -14.27 -16.12
CA PRO A 590 24.73 -12.92 -15.65
C PRO A 590 23.79 -11.95 -16.37
N ASP A 591 23.29 -10.97 -15.64
CA ASP A 591 22.44 -9.96 -16.22
C ASP A 591 23.22 -9.03 -17.16
N THR A 592 22.67 -8.88 -18.36
CA THR A 592 23.22 -8.07 -19.46
C THR A 592 22.12 -7.36 -20.26
N ALA A 593 20.87 -7.51 -19.84
CA ALA A 593 19.72 -6.96 -20.52
C ALA A 593 19.27 -5.68 -19.81
N ALA A 594 18.57 -4.80 -20.54
CA ALA A 594 17.84 -3.70 -19.92
C ALA A 594 16.44 -4.16 -19.53
N PRO A 595 15.78 -3.47 -18.58
CA PRO A 595 14.42 -3.82 -18.16
C PRO A 595 13.43 -3.85 -19.32
N VAL A 596 12.46 -4.77 -19.23
CA VAL A 596 11.40 -4.96 -20.21
C VAL A 596 10.08 -4.43 -19.66
N TRP A 597 9.49 -3.45 -20.36
CA TRP A 597 8.19 -2.88 -20.01
C TRP A 597 7.07 -3.93 -19.99
N SER A 598 6.14 -3.75 -19.07
CA SER A 598 4.96 -4.61 -18.88
C SER A 598 3.72 -3.77 -18.57
N THR A 599 2.67 -4.36 -18.00
CA THR A 599 1.42 -3.66 -17.67
C THR A 599 0.76 -4.21 -16.41
N THR A 600 0.30 -3.33 -15.53
CA THR A 600 -0.49 -3.69 -14.35
C THR A 600 -1.99 -3.68 -14.64
N ALA A 601 -2.39 -3.56 -15.90
CA ALA A 601 -3.78 -3.49 -16.34
C ALA A 601 -4.52 -4.83 -16.37
N ASN A 602 -3.81 -5.95 -16.50
CA ASN A 602 -4.45 -7.27 -16.51
C ASN A 602 -5.20 -7.50 -15.20
N GLY A 603 -6.43 -8.00 -15.31
CA GLY A 603 -7.18 -8.59 -14.20
C GLY A 603 -6.94 -10.10 -14.10
N PHE A 604 -7.87 -10.82 -13.49
CA PHE A 604 -7.80 -12.29 -13.40
C PHE A 604 -7.58 -12.94 -14.77
N THR A 605 -6.49 -13.70 -14.88
CA THR A 605 -6.05 -14.32 -16.14
C THR A 605 -6.13 -15.84 -16.03
N PRO A 606 -7.15 -16.49 -16.61
CA PRO A 606 -7.32 -17.94 -16.48
C PRO A 606 -6.22 -18.72 -17.20
N ARG A 607 -6.03 -19.98 -16.81
CA ARG A 607 -5.03 -20.90 -17.38
C ARG A 607 -5.05 -20.99 -18.90
N GLU A 608 -6.24 -20.94 -19.51
CA GLU A 608 -6.40 -21.08 -20.97
C GLU A 608 -6.32 -19.75 -21.73
N ALA A 609 -5.99 -18.65 -21.06
CA ALA A 609 -5.86 -17.34 -21.69
C ALA A 609 -4.75 -17.35 -22.75
N THR A 610 -5.06 -16.77 -23.92
CA THR A 610 -4.13 -16.62 -25.06
C THR A 610 -3.92 -15.16 -25.46
N THR A 611 -4.62 -14.24 -24.79
CA THR A 611 -4.61 -12.81 -25.04
C THR A 611 -4.40 -12.08 -23.72
N PHE A 612 -3.49 -11.12 -23.71
CA PHE A 612 -3.11 -10.34 -22.53
C PHE A 612 -3.05 -8.87 -22.93
N GLU A 613 -3.20 -7.97 -21.95
CA GLU A 613 -3.00 -6.54 -22.19
C GLU A 613 -1.56 -6.29 -22.69
N PRO A 614 -1.39 -5.45 -23.73
CA PRO A 614 -0.07 -5.13 -24.24
C PRO A 614 0.75 -4.33 -23.20
N PRO A 615 2.08 -4.45 -23.21
CA PRO A 615 2.95 -3.61 -22.38
C PRO A 615 2.68 -2.13 -22.57
N ARG A 616 2.64 -1.39 -21.46
CA ARG A 616 2.52 0.08 -21.43
C ARG A 616 3.91 0.68 -21.37
N VAL A 617 4.49 0.88 -22.55
CA VAL A 617 5.90 1.26 -22.72
C VAL A 617 6.11 2.75 -22.45
N GLY A 618 7.01 3.08 -21.53
CA GLY A 618 7.42 4.45 -21.26
C GLY A 618 6.31 5.30 -20.65
N ILE A 619 6.37 6.60 -20.89
CA ILE A 619 5.41 7.57 -20.37
C ILE A 619 3.99 7.28 -20.90
N GLN A 620 2.99 7.32 -20.01
CA GLN A 620 1.58 7.07 -20.32
C GLN A 620 0.68 8.30 -20.07
N ALA A 621 1.04 9.17 -19.13
CA ALA A 621 0.37 10.46 -18.92
C ALA A 621 1.36 11.56 -18.53
N ALA A 622 0.99 12.82 -18.80
CA ALA A 622 1.69 14.03 -18.39
C ALA A 622 0.65 15.07 -17.95
N LEU A 623 0.61 15.38 -16.65
CA LEU A 623 -0.38 16.22 -16.01
C LEU A 623 0.27 17.55 -15.59
N PRO A 624 -0.13 18.70 -16.16
CA PRO A 624 0.49 19.99 -15.85
C PRO A 624 0.08 20.51 -14.46
N GLY A 625 0.99 21.24 -13.81
CA GLY A 625 0.77 22.00 -12.57
C GLY A 625 1.60 23.29 -12.55
N ASP A 626 1.59 24.03 -11.43
CA ASP A 626 2.39 25.25 -11.29
C ASP A 626 3.89 24.96 -11.26
N GLY A 627 4.60 25.48 -12.27
CA GLY A 627 6.02 25.28 -12.46
C GLY A 627 6.43 23.81 -12.52
N SER A 628 5.50 22.92 -12.86
CA SER A 628 5.69 21.47 -12.74
C SER A 628 4.81 20.65 -13.70
N VAL A 629 5.21 19.40 -13.93
CA VAL A 629 4.42 18.37 -14.62
C VAL A 629 4.58 17.05 -13.88
N THR A 630 3.47 16.41 -13.53
CA THR A 630 3.45 15.03 -13.02
C THR A 630 3.35 14.07 -14.20
N VAL A 631 4.36 13.25 -14.40
CA VAL A 631 4.35 12.19 -15.42
C VAL A 631 3.96 10.86 -14.78
N GLN A 632 3.20 10.04 -15.51
CA GLN A 632 2.77 8.71 -15.04
C GLN A 632 3.15 7.62 -16.05
N TRP A 633 3.48 6.43 -15.55
CA TRP A 633 3.89 5.27 -16.34
C TRP A 633 3.63 3.95 -15.60
N ASP A 634 3.67 2.83 -16.32
CA ASP A 634 3.44 1.51 -15.72
C ASP A 634 4.74 0.86 -15.22
N THR A 635 4.78 -0.46 -15.04
CA THR A 635 5.94 -1.18 -14.50
C THR A 635 6.80 -1.85 -15.58
N ALA A 636 8.05 -2.16 -15.24
CA ALA A 636 8.97 -2.94 -16.05
C ALA A 636 9.62 -4.03 -15.18
N ASN A 637 9.99 -5.15 -15.80
CA ASN A 637 10.62 -6.28 -15.15
C ASN A 637 12.07 -6.42 -15.59
N ASP A 638 12.90 -6.90 -14.68
CA ASP A 638 14.32 -7.12 -14.93
C ASP A 638 14.88 -8.17 -13.97
N GLN A 639 15.98 -8.81 -14.36
CA GLN A 639 16.69 -9.78 -13.51
C GLN A 639 17.31 -9.09 -12.28
N THR A 640 17.80 -7.85 -12.41
CA THR A 640 18.50 -7.11 -11.35
C THR A 640 17.64 -5.98 -10.77
N ARG A 641 16.86 -6.34 -9.74
CA ARG A 641 15.96 -5.43 -9.02
C ARG A 641 16.63 -4.64 -7.88
N PRO A 642 16.13 -3.43 -7.55
CA PRO A 642 14.89 -2.82 -8.05
C PRO A 642 15.02 -2.15 -9.43
N VAL A 643 13.92 -2.14 -10.19
CA VAL A 643 13.82 -1.29 -11.38
C VAL A 643 13.58 0.16 -10.94
N ARG A 644 14.35 1.07 -11.54
CA ARG A 644 14.26 2.52 -11.33
C ARG A 644 13.97 3.20 -12.66
N TYR A 645 13.59 4.47 -12.59
CA TYR A 645 13.19 5.23 -13.77
C TYR A 645 13.99 6.51 -13.91
N LYS A 646 14.20 6.95 -15.14
CA LYS A 646 14.77 8.26 -15.44
C LYS A 646 13.82 9.02 -16.33
N ILE A 647 13.45 10.23 -15.91
CA ILE A 647 12.57 11.10 -16.66
C ILE A 647 13.43 12.11 -17.39
N TYR A 648 13.33 12.11 -18.71
CA TYR A 648 13.94 13.09 -19.60
C TYR A 648 12.91 14.12 -20.00
N TYR A 649 13.31 15.39 -20.06
CA TYR A 649 12.44 16.49 -20.48
C TYR A 649 13.22 17.57 -21.24
N ALA A 650 12.56 18.22 -22.20
CA ALA A 650 13.12 19.32 -22.96
C ALA A 650 12.02 20.27 -23.44
N PRO A 651 12.28 21.59 -23.62
CA PRO A 651 11.30 22.49 -24.21
C PRO A 651 10.89 22.02 -25.61
N SER A 652 9.60 21.83 -25.87
CA SER A 652 9.08 21.28 -27.13
C SER A 652 9.43 22.14 -28.35
N ALA A 653 9.51 23.47 -28.15
CA ALA A 653 9.93 24.41 -29.19
C ALA A 653 11.33 24.12 -29.77
N SER A 654 12.16 23.34 -29.05
CA SER A 654 13.47 22.89 -29.53
C SER A 654 13.41 21.72 -30.53
N SER A 655 12.24 21.12 -30.74
CA SER A 655 12.03 19.91 -31.55
C SER A 655 13.03 18.81 -31.21
N PRO A 656 13.07 18.35 -29.94
CA PRO A 656 14.13 17.50 -29.45
C PRO A 656 14.08 16.10 -30.11
N SER A 657 15.23 15.61 -30.57
CA SER A 657 15.34 14.26 -31.13
C SER A 657 15.44 13.21 -30.01
N THR A 658 14.69 12.11 -30.12
CA THR A 658 14.75 10.99 -29.19
C THR A 658 15.86 9.97 -29.50
N ALA A 659 16.66 10.22 -30.55
CA ALA A 659 17.76 9.34 -30.95
C ALA A 659 18.89 9.25 -29.89
N ASP A 660 19.11 10.33 -29.14
CA ASP A 660 20.05 10.40 -28.04
C ASP A 660 19.54 11.40 -26.99
N LEU A 661 19.10 10.89 -25.83
CA LEU A 661 18.55 11.71 -24.74
C LEU A 661 19.65 12.27 -23.81
N THR A 662 20.92 11.95 -24.06
CA THR A 662 22.04 12.39 -23.22
C THR A 662 22.63 13.73 -23.65
N VAL A 663 22.16 14.27 -24.78
CA VAL A 663 22.63 15.53 -25.36
C VAL A 663 21.59 16.64 -25.21
N ALA A 664 22.07 17.88 -25.11
CA ALA A 664 21.19 19.06 -25.09
C ALA A 664 20.26 19.07 -26.32
N PRO A 665 18.98 19.45 -26.18
CA PRO A 665 18.39 20.22 -25.06
C PRO A 665 17.80 19.37 -23.93
N TRP A 666 17.95 18.04 -23.97
CA TRP A 666 17.41 17.16 -22.93
C TRP A 666 18.04 17.41 -21.56
N GLN A 667 17.18 17.46 -20.55
CA GLN A 667 17.49 17.41 -19.13
C GLN A 667 16.94 16.10 -18.55
N ASN A 668 17.38 15.70 -17.36
CA ASN A 668 16.83 14.53 -16.69
C ASN A 668 16.86 14.66 -15.16
N THR A 669 16.04 13.85 -14.49
CA THR A 669 15.88 13.82 -13.03
C THR A 669 16.92 12.97 -12.30
N GLY A 670 17.86 12.34 -13.00
CA GLY A 670 18.58 11.18 -12.47
C GLY A 670 17.65 9.96 -12.33
N TYR A 671 18.13 8.91 -11.65
CA TYR A 671 17.30 7.74 -11.37
C TYR A 671 16.39 8.02 -10.16
N VAL A 672 15.10 7.79 -10.33
CA VAL A 672 14.05 7.95 -9.32
C VAL A 672 13.29 6.63 -9.15
N THR A 673 12.63 6.50 -8.01
CA THR A 673 11.65 5.43 -7.76
C THR A 673 10.26 6.03 -7.91
N GLY A 674 9.39 5.37 -8.67
CA GLY A 674 8.01 5.84 -8.88
C GLY A 674 7.15 5.69 -7.62
N THR A 675 6.28 6.67 -7.36
CA THR A 675 5.25 6.59 -6.32
C THR A 675 3.90 6.19 -6.91
N PRO A 676 3.00 5.54 -6.16
CA PRO A 676 1.68 5.21 -6.69
C PRO A 676 0.86 6.49 -6.85
N PRO A 677 0.26 6.74 -8.03
CA PRO A 677 -0.79 7.74 -8.18
C PRO A 677 -1.96 7.53 -7.23
N ALA A 678 -2.69 8.60 -6.91
CA ALA A 678 -3.87 8.51 -6.06
C ALA A 678 -4.94 7.54 -6.61
N ASP A 679 -5.11 7.51 -7.93
CA ASP A 679 -6.05 6.63 -8.63
C ASP A 679 -5.52 5.19 -8.81
N TYR A 680 -4.31 4.88 -8.33
CA TYR A 680 -3.75 3.53 -8.28
C TYR A 680 -4.18 2.74 -7.02
N SER A 681 -5.33 3.10 -6.43
CA SER A 681 -5.94 2.44 -5.27
C SER A 681 -7.25 1.74 -5.65
N TYR A 682 -7.76 0.83 -4.81
CA TYR A 682 -9.03 0.17 -5.10
C TYR A 682 -10.21 1.06 -4.68
N PRO A 683 -11.26 1.22 -5.51
CA PRO A 683 -11.42 0.66 -6.85
C PRO A 683 -10.64 1.45 -7.91
N ARG A 684 -9.90 0.74 -8.75
CA ARG A 684 -9.05 1.32 -9.81
C ARG A 684 -9.72 1.23 -11.19
N ASN A 685 -9.51 2.23 -12.05
CA ASN A 685 -9.75 2.08 -13.49
C ASN A 685 -8.50 1.47 -14.17
N ALA A 686 -8.53 0.17 -14.42
CA ALA A 686 -7.38 -0.55 -14.99
C ALA A 686 -6.89 0.04 -16.33
N ALA A 687 -7.75 0.72 -17.10
CA ALA A 687 -7.41 1.30 -18.40
C ALA A 687 -6.56 2.58 -18.29
N THR A 688 -6.81 3.41 -17.28
CA THR A 688 -6.24 4.77 -17.18
C THR A 688 -5.31 4.95 -15.99
N SER A 689 -5.37 4.08 -15.00
CA SER A 689 -4.49 4.18 -13.83
C SER A 689 -3.16 3.51 -14.13
N TYR A 690 -2.05 4.05 -13.61
CA TYR A 690 -0.70 3.55 -13.84
C TYR A 690 0.05 3.33 -12.53
N ALA A 691 1.02 2.42 -12.50
CA ALA A 691 1.68 2.03 -11.26
C ALA A 691 2.55 3.14 -10.64
N ASN A 692 3.07 4.03 -11.47
CA ASN A 692 4.11 4.97 -11.08
C ASN A 692 3.81 6.40 -11.54
N GLU A 693 4.15 7.36 -10.71
CA GLU A 693 4.26 8.77 -11.05
C GLU A 693 5.50 9.44 -10.48
N TYR A 694 5.81 10.61 -11.05
CA TYR A 694 6.82 11.54 -10.53
C TYR A 694 6.55 12.96 -11.04
N THR A 695 6.69 13.94 -10.14
CA THR A 695 6.52 15.37 -10.47
C THR A 695 7.86 16.01 -10.80
N VAL A 696 8.03 16.43 -12.05
CA VAL A 696 9.14 17.28 -12.50
C VAL A 696 8.80 18.73 -12.13
N THR A 697 9.63 19.38 -11.31
CA THR A 697 9.43 20.75 -10.84
C THR A 697 10.48 21.72 -11.39
N GLY A 698 10.23 23.03 -11.28
CA GLY A 698 11.15 24.07 -11.75
C GLY A 698 11.07 24.29 -13.26
N LEU A 699 9.93 23.93 -13.85
CA LEU A 699 9.61 24.19 -15.24
C LEU A 699 9.01 25.60 -15.38
N ASP A 700 9.17 26.22 -16.55
CA ASP A 700 8.61 27.54 -16.82
C ASP A 700 7.13 27.40 -17.23
N ASN A 701 6.24 28.13 -16.55
CA ASN A 701 4.82 28.18 -16.94
C ASN A 701 4.64 28.77 -18.35
N GLY A 702 3.68 28.23 -19.10
CA GLY A 702 3.40 28.63 -20.48
C GLY A 702 4.43 28.12 -21.51
N VAL A 703 5.45 27.37 -21.09
CA VAL A 703 6.41 26.69 -21.98
C VAL A 703 6.03 25.22 -22.11
N ALA A 704 5.71 24.76 -23.31
CA ALA A 704 5.48 23.34 -23.56
C ALA A 704 6.79 22.53 -23.42
N TYR A 705 6.74 21.41 -22.72
CA TYR A 705 7.84 20.46 -22.56
C TYR A 705 7.46 19.08 -23.09
N THR A 706 8.40 18.44 -23.80
CA THR A 706 8.32 17.03 -24.21
C THR A 706 9.00 16.16 -23.15
N PHE A 707 8.37 15.05 -22.76
CA PHE A 707 8.86 14.12 -21.74
C PHE A 707 9.07 12.71 -22.30
N VAL A 708 10.07 11.99 -21.78
CA VAL A 708 10.30 10.55 -21.98
C VAL A 708 10.60 9.90 -20.64
N VAL A 709 10.00 8.75 -20.34
CA VAL A 709 10.33 7.94 -19.17
C VAL A 709 11.06 6.68 -19.63
N ARG A 710 12.24 6.41 -19.04
CA ARG A 710 12.99 5.18 -19.28
C ARG A 710 13.19 4.34 -18.02
N ALA A 711 13.02 3.02 -18.15
CA ALA A 711 13.33 2.07 -17.10
C ALA A 711 14.82 1.70 -17.10
N ALA A 712 15.37 1.47 -15.92
CA ALA A 712 16.74 1.02 -15.74
C ALA A 712 16.85 0.08 -14.55
N ASP A 713 17.73 -0.90 -14.67
CA ASP A 713 18.00 -1.85 -13.60
C ASP A 713 18.83 -1.21 -12.46
N SER A 714 19.16 -2.05 -11.49
CA SER A 714 20.10 -1.71 -10.41
C SER A 714 21.47 -2.36 -10.58
N ALA A 715 21.76 -2.92 -11.77
CA ALA A 715 23.03 -3.57 -12.06
C ALA A 715 24.19 -2.57 -12.09
N THR A 716 25.41 -3.09 -12.02
CA THR A 716 26.64 -2.31 -12.18
C THR A 716 27.52 -2.94 -13.26
N PRO A 717 27.67 -2.31 -14.45
CA PRO A 717 27.03 -1.05 -14.89
C PRO A 717 25.51 -1.17 -15.05
N VAL A 718 24.81 -0.04 -14.94
CA VAL A 718 23.33 0.03 -15.11
C VAL A 718 22.96 -0.18 -16.58
N HIS A 719 21.92 -0.98 -16.84
CA HIS A 719 21.29 -1.09 -18.15
C HIS A 719 19.98 -0.29 -18.17
N GLU A 720 19.92 0.70 -19.05
CA GLU A 720 18.72 1.53 -19.29
C GLU A 720 18.12 1.15 -20.65
N GLU A 721 16.80 0.98 -20.72
CA GLU A 721 16.14 0.66 -21.97
C GLU A 721 16.01 1.89 -22.90
N ALA A 722 15.70 1.67 -24.19
CA ALA A 722 15.87 2.66 -25.24
C ALA A 722 14.57 3.10 -25.94
N ASN A 723 13.41 3.03 -25.27
CA ASN A 723 12.16 3.51 -25.83
C ASN A 723 12.22 5.00 -26.18
N THR A 724 11.32 5.40 -27.06
CA THR A 724 11.21 6.77 -27.59
C THR A 724 9.80 7.33 -27.45
N VAL A 725 8.99 6.80 -26.54
CA VAL A 725 7.61 7.25 -26.32
C VAL A 725 7.66 8.62 -25.66
N THR A 726 6.95 9.58 -26.25
CA THR A 726 6.91 10.97 -25.79
C THR A 726 5.49 11.44 -25.54
N LEU A 727 5.30 12.22 -24.48
CA LEU A 727 4.13 13.08 -24.30
C LEU A 727 4.58 14.52 -24.06
N GLU A 728 3.70 15.46 -24.37
CA GLU A 728 3.92 16.89 -24.17
C GLU A 728 2.95 17.42 -23.11
N ALA A 729 3.44 18.34 -22.27
CA ALA A 729 2.62 19.09 -21.33
C ALA A 729 3.18 20.50 -21.14
N THR A 730 2.30 21.46 -20.87
CA THR A 730 2.65 22.86 -20.60
C THR A 730 2.30 23.16 -19.14
N PRO A 731 3.29 23.35 -18.24
CA PRO A 731 3.04 23.84 -16.89
C PRO A 731 2.23 25.14 -16.95
N GLN A 732 1.27 25.29 -16.05
CA GLN A 732 0.40 26.45 -15.97
C GLN A 732 0.46 26.98 -14.54
N SER A 733 0.44 28.30 -14.36
CA SER A 733 0.30 28.88 -13.03
C SER A 733 -1.00 28.37 -12.41
N SER A 734 -0.90 27.60 -11.33
CA SER A 734 -2.06 27.07 -10.61
C SER A 734 -2.11 27.74 -9.23
N GLY A 735 -2.96 28.75 -9.09
CA GLY A 735 -3.13 29.44 -7.81
C GLY A 735 -3.38 30.92 -7.96
N GLY A 736 -4.58 31.38 -7.56
CA GLY A 736 -4.87 32.79 -7.37
C GLY A 736 -5.16 33.16 -5.93
N SER A 737 -4.90 34.42 -5.59
CA SER A 737 -5.32 35.07 -4.35
C SER A 737 -5.32 36.59 -4.60
N ALA A 738 -6.42 37.10 -5.17
CA ALA A 738 -6.58 38.51 -5.47
C ALA A 738 -7.74 39.14 -4.68
N TRP A 739 -7.47 40.19 -3.91
CA TRP A 739 -8.49 40.96 -3.21
C TRP A 739 -8.98 42.12 -4.09
N ALA A 740 -10.25 42.13 -4.47
CA ALA A 740 -10.86 43.21 -5.23
C ALA A 740 -12.39 43.19 -5.11
N THR A 741 -13.00 44.37 -5.13
CA THR A 741 -14.44 44.53 -5.32
C THR A 741 -14.69 44.85 -6.80
N ILE A 742 -15.37 43.95 -7.50
CA ILE A 742 -15.67 44.07 -8.94
C ILE A 742 -17.13 44.48 -9.14
N THR A 743 -17.35 45.43 -10.04
CA THR A 743 -18.71 45.82 -10.46
C THR A 743 -19.16 44.92 -11.60
N ILE A 744 -20.22 44.14 -11.39
CA ILE A 744 -20.78 43.26 -12.43
C ILE A 744 -21.61 44.09 -13.42
N ASP A 745 -20.96 44.60 -14.47
CA ASP A 745 -21.57 45.48 -15.48
C ASP A 745 -21.18 45.16 -16.94
N GLY A 746 -20.27 44.20 -17.15
CA GLY A 746 -19.73 43.79 -18.44
C GLY A 746 -18.52 44.61 -18.89
N SER A 747 -18.00 45.50 -18.04
CA SER A 747 -16.76 46.23 -18.24
C SER A 747 -15.63 45.64 -17.41
N PHE A 748 -14.71 44.94 -18.07
CA PHE A 748 -13.62 44.22 -17.39
C PHE A 748 -12.43 45.10 -16.95
N ALA A 749 -12.63 46.41 -16.79
CA ALA A 749 -11.56 47.37 -16.55
C ALA A 749 -11.09 47.43 -15.08
N ASP A 750 -11.91 46.94 -14.16
CA ASP A 750 -11.68 46.86 -12.73
C ASP A 750 -11.05 45.53 -12.27
N TRP A 751 -10.90 44.55 -13.18
CA TRP A 751 -10.21 43.30 -12.91
C TRP A 751 -8.68 43.49 -12.81
N PRO A 752 -8.05 43.17 -11.67
CA PRO A 752 -6.60 43.25 -11.52
C PRO A 752 -5.90 42.07 -12.21
N ALA A 753 -4.65 42.26 -12.65
CA ALA A 753 -3.92 41.26 -13.42
C ALA A 753 -3.67 39.96 -12.62
N GLU A 754 -3.43 40.10 -11.33
CA GLU A 754 -3.24 39.03 -10.35
C GLU A 754 -4.49 38.17 -10.08
N ALA A 755 -5.67 38.58 -10.56
CA ALA A 755 -6.87 37.76 -10.47
C ALA A 755 -6.91 36.63 -11.50
N GLN A 756 -6.00 36.58 -12.49
CA GLN A 756 -5.94 35.46 -13.42
C GLN A 756 -5.35 34.23 -12.73
N ILE A 757 -6.12 33.14 -12.65
CA ILE A 757 -5.72 31.93 -11.92
C ILE A 757 -5.43 30.74 -12.83
N TRP A 758 -5.77 30.87 -14.11
CA TRP A 758 -5.58 29.85 -15.14
C TRP A 758 -5.61 30.48 -16.54
N ALA A 759 -4.92 29.87 -17.50
CA ALA A 759 -4.90 30.28 -18.90
C ALA A 759 -4.73 29.08 -19.85
N ASP A 760 -5.23 29.19 -21.07
CA ASP A 760 -5.08 28.18 -22.14
C ASP A 760 -4.57 28.76 -23.47
N PRO A 761 -3.87 27.93 -24.28
CA PRO A 761 -3.63 28.19 -25.70
C PRO A 761 -4.91 28.31 -26.54
N GLU A 762 -4.78 28.74 -27.80
CA GLU A 762 -5.91 28.88 -28.74
C GLU A 762 -6.05 27.64 -29.62
N ASN A 763 -7.27 27.12 -29.83
CA ASN A 763 -7.66 26.00 -30.72
C ASN A 763 -7.35 24.56 -30.23
N ASP A 764 -7.43 24.29 -28.94
CA ASP A 764 -7.40 22.96 -28.33
C ASP A 764 -8.77 22.43 -27.88
N HIS A 765 -9.83 23.22 -28.04
CA HIS A 765 -11.18 23.03 -27.50
C HIS A 765 -12.05 21.85 -27.97
N GLY A 766 -11.46 20.76 -28.45
CA GLY A 766 -12.19 19.54 -28.83
C GLY A 766 -13.40 19.83 -29.74
N THR A 767 -14.54 19.20 -29.42
CA THR A 767 -15.84 19.51 -30.07
C THR A 767 -16.72 20.48 -29.27
N GLY A 768 -16.18 21.11 -28.23
CA GLY A 768 -16.89 22.01 -27.33
C GLY A 768 -17.36 23.30 -28.01
N PRO A 769 -18.44 23.95 -27.52
CA PRO A 769 -18.94 25.22 -28.07
C PRO A 769 -18.07 26.43 -27.76
N SER A 770 -17.34 26.40 -26.65
CA SER A 770 -16.42 27.45 -26.18
C SER A 770 -15.00 26.89 -26.10
N ASP A 771 -14.02 27.74 -26.41
CA ASP A 771 -12.57 27.54 -26.27
C ASP A 771 -12.10 28.42 -25.11
N ILE A 772 -11.84 27.83 -23.93
CA ILE A 772 -11.63 28.61 -22.71
C ILE A 772 -10.22 29.19 -22.75
N LYS A 773 -10.11 30.51 -22.61
CA LYS A 773 -8.82 31.21 -22.67
C LYS A 773 -8.22 31.45 -21.30
N ALA A 774 -9.05 31.81 -20.31
CA ALA A 774 -8.58 32.14 -18.97
C ALA A 774 -9.70 32.07 -17.94
N ILE A 775 -9.34 31.67 -16.72
CA ILE A 775 -10.18 31.78 -15.53
C ILE A 775 -9.60 32.86 -14.63
N TRP A 776 -10.45 33.77 -14.18
CA TRP A 776 -10.12 34.86 -13.27
C TRP A 776 -10.98 34.77 -12.01
N VAL A 777 -10.37 34.93 -10.85
CA VAL A 777 -11.04 34.92 -9.55
C VAL A 777 -10.47 36.00 -8.66
N ALA A 778 -11.36 36.79 -8.05
CA ALA A 778 -11.05 37.73 -6.99
C ALA A 778 -12.08 37.59 -5.86
N ASN A 779 -11.79 38.09 -4.66
CA ASN A 779 -12.80 38.17 -3.60
C ASN A 779 -12.68 39.46 -2.81
N ASP A 780 -13.77 39.82 -2.12
CA ASP A 780 -13.77 40.78 -1.04
C ASP A 780 -14.39 40.15 0.23
N SER A 781 -14.87 40.97 1.16
CA SER A 781 -15.48 40.49 2.41
C SER A 781 -16.85 39.86 2.21
N GLU A 782 -17.54 40.16 1.12
CA GLU A 782 -18.92 39.73 0.88
C GLU A 782 -19.05 38.73 -0.26
N TYR A 783 -18.25 38.90 -1.32
CA TYR A 783 -18.40 38.18 -2.58
C TYR A 783 -17.09 37.56 -3.07
N ILE A 784 -17.27 36.49 -3.85
CA ILE A 784 -16.27 35.93 -4.75
C ILE A 784 -16.69 36.35 -6.15
N TYR A 785 -15.78 36.96 -6.87
CA TYR A 785 -15.96 37.42 -8.24
C TYR A 785 -15.27 36.44 -9.18
N PHE A 786 -15.95 36.11 -10.26
CA PHE A 786 -15.44 35.23 -11.30
C PHE A 786 -15.49 35.94 -12.64
N ARG A 787 -14.48 35.68 -13.47
CA ARG A 787 -14.49 36.02 -14.89
C ARG A 787 -13.95 34.86 -15.72
N ILE A 788 -14.57 34.63 -16.86
CA ILE A 788 -14.09 33.70 -17.89
C ILE A 788 -13.83 34.49 -19.16
N ASP A 789 -12.66 34.26 -19.75
CA ASP A 789 -12.37 34.66 -21.12
C ASP A 789 -12.37 33.42 -22.02
N THR A 790 -12.81 33.57 -23.27
CA THR A 790 -12.75 32.53 -24.32
C THR A 790 -12.04 33.06 -25.56
N TRP A 791 -11.44 32.17 -26.35
CA TRP A 791 -10.82 32.53 -27.64
C TRP A 791 -11.86 32.79 -28.73
N ASN A 792 -12.95 32.02 -28.74
CA ASN A 792 -14.05 32.17 -29.68
C ASN A 792 -15.27 32.89 -29.05
N ALA A 793 -16.05 33.57 -29.89
CA ALA A 793 -17.29 34.21 -29.44
C ALA A 793 -18.41 33.17 -29.28
N HIS A 794 -18.99 33.07 -28.09
CA HIS A 794 -20.06 32.12 -27.74
C HIS A 794 -20.98 32.74 -26.66
N ASP A 795 -22.08 32.11 -26.24
CA ASP A 795 -22.90 32.52 -25.07
C ASP A 795 -22.55 31.65 -23.84
N PHE A 796 -21.62 32.11 -22.98
CA PHE A 796 -21.08 31.27 -21.90
C PHE A 796 -22.14 30.75 -20.91
N PRO A 797 -23.16 31.52 -20.48
CA PRO A 797 -24.24 31.03 -19.61
C PRO A 797 -25.18 29.98 -20.22
N ASN A 798 -24.78 29.26 -21.29
CA ASN A 798 -25.51 28.10 -21.76
C ASN A 798 -25.31 26.88 -20.83
N ALA A 799 -26.12 25.84 -20.99
CA ALA A 799 -26.02 24.61 -20.18
C ALA A 799 -24.84 23.69 -20.57
N PHE A 800 -24.10 24.00 -21.64
CA PHE A 800 -22.93 23.22 -22.03
C PHE A 800 -21.64 23.70 -21.35
N ASN A 801 -21.63 24.92 -20.81
CA ASN A 801 -20.52 25.41 -20.00
C ASN A 801 -20.86 25.21 -18.52
N LYS A 802 -19.96 24.56 -17.78
CA LYS A 802 -20.13 24.26 -16.36
C LYS A 802 -18.87 24.63 -15.60
N LEU A 803 -19.03 25.21 -14.41
CA LEU A 803 -17.93 25.37 -13.45
C LEU A 803 -18.23 24.51 -12.22
N TYR A 804 -17.34 23.56 -11.96
CA TYR A 804 -17.35 22.68 -10.80
C TYR A 804 -16.38 23.23 -9.78
N LEU A 805 -16.82 23.41 -8.54
CA LEU A 805 -16.01 23.95 -7.46
C LEU A 805 -15.99 22.97 -6.29
N ASP A 806 -14.79 22.59 -5.88
CA ASP A 806 -14.52 21.87 -4.64
C ASP A 806 -14.21 22.91 -3.56
N THR A 807 -15.17 23.12 -2.66
CA THR A 807 -15.20 24.26 -1.73
C THR A 807 -14.86 23.87 -0.29
N ASP A 808 -14.72 22.57 -0.01
CA ASP A 808 -14.22 22.03 1.24
C ASP A 808 -12.79 21.43 1.13
N LEU A 809 -12.25 21.31 -0.10
CA LEU A 809 -10.94 20.75 -0.45
C LEU A 809 -10.77 19.26 -0.10
N SER A 810 -11.87 18.54 0.08
CA SER A 810 -11.88 17.12 0.42
C SER A 810 -12.13 16.27 -0.84
N ALA A 811 -11.17 15.41 -1.17
CA ALA A 811 -11.34 14.43 -2.24
C ALA A 811 -12.31 13.28 -1.88
N ALA A 812 -12.83 13.24 -0.65
CA ALA A 812 -13.73 12.19 -0.16
C ALA A 812 -15.22 12.56 -0.28
N THR A 813 -15.53 13.81 -0.61
CA THR A 813 -16.87 14.40 -0.67
C THR A 813 -17.05 15.13 -2.00
N GLY A 814 -18.29 15.36 -2.45
CA GLY A 814 -18.55 16.04 -3.71
C GLY A 814 -18.65 15.13 -4.94
N PHE A 815 -19.21 15.68 -6.03
CA PHE A 815 -19.45 15.02 -7.31
C PHE A 815 -18.18 14.99 -8.16
N ASP A 816 -17.87 13.84 -8.76
CA ASP A 816 -16.76 13.70 -9.72
C ASP A 816 -17.27 13.88 -11.17
N PRO A 817 -16.99 15.03 -11.81
CA PRO A 817 -17.46 15.29 -13.17
C PRO A 817 -16.93 14.25 -14.15
N TYR A 818 -17.86 13.56 -14.81
CA TYR A 818 -17.57 12.50 -15.78
C TYR A 818 -16.86 11.26 -15.22
N GLY A 819 -16.70 11.13 -13.89
CA GLY A 819 -15.96 10.03 -13.27
C GLY A 819 -14.46 10.08 -13.57
N ALA A 820 -13.91 11.28 -13.72
CA ALA A 820 -12.55 11.51 -14.21
C ALA A 820 -11.51 11.65 -13.08
N GLY A 821 -11.94 11.75 -11.82
CA GLY A 821 -11.07 11.95 -10.66
C GLY A 821 -10.36 13.31 -10.66
N LEU A 822 -10.86 14.28 -11.42
CA LEU A 822 -10.18 15.59 -11.60
C LEU A 822 -10.51 16.59 -10.48
N ILE A 823 -11.74 16.53 -9.96
CA ILE A 823 -12.22 17.39 -8.88
C ILE A 823 -13.37 16.68 -8.17
N ALA A 824 -13.55 16.95 -6.88
CA ALA A 824 -14.66 16.46 -6.08
C ALA A 824 -15.56 17.66 -5.73
N SER A 825 -16.51 17.96 -6.61
CA SER A 825 -17.26 19.21 -6.66
C SER A 825 -18.35 19.29 -5.58
N ASP A 826 -18.35 20.35 -4.78
CA ASP A 826 -19.41 20.68 -3.84
C ASP A 826 -20.45 21.65 -4.42
N LEU A 827 -20.02 22.47 -5.38
CA LEU A 827 -20.79 23.55 -5.98
C LEU A 827 -20.65 23.53 -7.51
N LEU A 828 -21.77 23.36 -8.20
CA LEU A 828 -21.88 23.55 -9.64
C LEU A 828 -22.47 24.92 -9.97
N ILE A 829 -21.85 25.62 -10.91
CA ILE A 829 -22.41 26.80 -11.58
C ILE A 829 -22.78 26.42 -13.02
N GLU A 830 -24.09 26.46 -13.33
CA GLU A 830 -24.64 26.17 -14.66
C GLU A 830 -25.72 27.20 -15.03
N GLY A 831 -25.54 27.90 -16.14
CA GLY A 831 -26.54 28.79 -16.74
C GLY A 831 -27.13 29.86 -15.80
N GLY A 832 -26.31 30.45 -14.92
CA GLY A 832 -26.80 31.42 -13.92
C GLY A 832 -27.34 30.80 -12.64
N THR A 833 -27.25 29.48 -12.48
CA THR A 833 -27.79 28.75 -11.32
C THR A 833 -26.65 28.09 -10.54
N LEU A 834 -26.75 28.15 -9.21
CA LEU A 834 -25.85 27.49 -8.28
C LEU A 834 -26.52 26.23 -7.74
N TRP A 835 -25.87 25.08 -7.90
CA TRP A 835 -26.36 23.78 -7.46
C TRP A 835 -25.39 23.16 -6.45
N SER A 836 -25.94 22.54 -5.41
CA SER A 836 -25.17 21.70 -4.52
C SER A 836 -24.78 20.41 -5.23
N GLU A 837 -23.57 19.91 -4.95
CA GLU A 837 -23.05 18.61 -5.39
C GLU A 837 -22.34 17.84 -4.25
N LYS A 838 -22.42 18.37 -3.03
CA LYS A 838 -21.78 17.89 -1.80
C LYS A 838 -21.95 16.39 -1.51
N ASP A 839 -23.12 15.80 -1.79
CA ASP A 839 -23.40 14.39 -1.49
C ASP A 839 -22.94 13.45 -2.61
N GLY A 840 -22.22 13.96 -3.60
CA GLY A 840 -21.63 13.18 -4.68
C GLY A 840 -22.58 12.92 -5.86
N ASN A 841 -23.75 13.57 -5.93
CA ASN A 841 -24.61 13.50 -7.11
C ASN A 841 -24.61 14.81 -7.89
N PHE A 842 -24.82 14.68 -9.21
CA PHE A 842 -24.99 15.82 -10.09
C PHE A 842 -26.29 16.58 -9.74
N ASN A 843 -26.17 17.85 -9.39
CA ASN A 843 -27.28 18.75 -9.02
C ASN A 843 -28.14 18.23 -7.84
N ASP A 844 -27.55 18.04 -6.66
CA ASP A 844 -28.23 17.62 -5.42
C ASP A 844 -29.32 18.60 -4.94
N GLY A 845 -29.26 19.88 -5.34
CA GLY A 845 -30.30 20.84 -5.03
C GLY A 845 -29.94 22.29 -5.32
N LEU A 846 -30.95 23.13 -5.58
CA LEU A 846 -30.77 24.56 -5.86
C LEU A 846 -30.25 25.29 -4.61
N ILE A 847 -29.13 25.99 -4.75
CA ILE A 847 -28.59 26.91 -3.74
C ILE A 847 -29.15 28.32 -3.98
N ASP A 848 -28.81 28.93 -5.12
CA ASP A 848 -29.23 30.29 -5.48
C ASP A 848 -29.06 30.51 -7.00
N THR A 849 -29.30 31.74 -7.46
CA THR A 849 -29.06 32.19 -8.84
C THR A 849 -28.14 33.40 -8.86
N VAL A 850 -27.29 33.49 -9.90
CA VAL A 850 -26.33 34.57 -10.10
C VAL A 850 -26.57 35.27 -11.43
N GLY A 851 -26.33 36.58 -11.46
CA GLY A 851 -26.37 37.37 -12.68
C GLY A 851 -25.01 37.40 -13.37
N PHE A 852 -24.97 37.02 -14.65
CA PHE A 852 -23.80 37.20 -15.51
C PHE A 852 -23.87 38.55 -16.24
N ALA A 853 -22.73 39.16 -16.49
CA ALA A 853 -22.59 40.30 -17.39
C ALA A 853 -21.47 40.04 -18.42
N PRO A 854 -21.73 40.23 -19.73
CA PRO A 854 -23.03 40.48 -20.35
C PRO A 854 -23.89 39.21 -20.42
N PHE A 855 -25.22 39.33 -20.25
CA PHE A 855 -26.14 38.18 -20.22
C PHE A 855 -26.81 37.92 -21.59
N GLY A 856 -26.88 36.65 -22.01
CA GLY A 856 -27.67 36.20 -23.17
C GLY A 856 -27.17 36.76 -24.51
N VAL A 857 -25.85 36.95 -24.63
CA VAL A 857 -25.19 37.48 -25.82
C VAL A 857 -23.98 36.63 -26.18
N SER A 858 -23.65 36.62 -27.47
CA SER A 858 -22.37 36.08 -27.91
C SER A 858 -21.26 37.10 -27.61
N ALA A 859 -20.32 36.72 -26.74
CA ALA A 859 -19.18 37.52 -26.30
C ALA A 859 -17.93 36.63 -26.17
N THR A 860 -16.81 37.20 -25.72
CA THR A 860 -15.56 36.47 -25.44
C THR A 860 -15.14 36.58 -23.98
N SER A 861 -15.91 37.28 -23.15
CA SER A 861 -15.62 37.52 -21.74
C SER A 861 -16.93 37.69 -20.97
N TRP A 862 -16.98 37.15 -19.75
CA TRP A 862 -18.11 37.27 -18.82
C TRP A 862 -17.62 37.40 -17.40
N GLU A 863 -18.42 38.07 -16.57
CA GLU A 863 -18.20 38.19 -15.14
C GLU A 863 -19.49 37.94 -14.34
N TRP A 864 -19.33 37.45 -13.13
CA TRP A 864 -20.40 37.26 -12.15
C TRP A 864 -19.82 37.25 -10.74
N ARG A 865 -20.69 37.24 -9.73
CA ARG A 865 -20.29 37.13 -8.34
C ARG A 865 -21.16 36.15 -7.56
N VAL A 866 -20.58 35.56 -6.53
CA VAL A 866 -21.21 34.57 -5.64
C VAL A 866 -21.02 35.06 -4.20
N PRO A 867 -22.05 35.07 -3.34
CA PRO A 867 -21.88 35.41 -1.93
C PRO A 867 -20.96 34.41 -1.20
N ARG A 868 -20.13 34.90 -0.27
CA ARG A 868 -19.24 34.04 0.52
C ARG A 868 -19.97 33.24 1.59
N ASN A 869 -21.11 33.74 2.07
CA ASN A 869 -21.90 33.15 3.14
C ASN A 869 -23.01 32.20 2.64
N LEU A 870 -22.85 31.61 1.45
CA LEU A 870 -23.80 30.64 0.94
C LEU A 870 -23.86 29.39 1.82
N GLU A 871 -25.05 28.83 1.94
CA GLU A 871 -25.31 27.55 2.62
C GLU A 871 -25.89 26.53 1.65
N HIS A 872 -25.49 25.27 1.80
CA HIS A 872 -26.13 24.15 1.11
C HIS A 872 -27.59 24.00 1.58
N PRO A 873 -28.48 23.45 0.73
CA PRO A 873 -29.85 23.19 1.12
C PRO A 873 -29.94 22.21 2.30
N ALA A 874 -30.91 22.40 3.20
CA ALA A 874 -31.11 21.51 4.33
C ALA A 874 -31.43 20.04 3.93
N ALA A 875 -31.91 19.83 2.70
CA ALA A 875 -32.19 18.50 2.16
C ALA A 875 -30.94 17.62 1.95
N VAL A 876 -29.77 18.25 1.84
CA VAL A 876 -28.45 17.61 1.63
C VAL A 876 -27.54 17.86 2.84
N GLY A 877 -28.14 17.92 4.03
CA GLY A 877 -27.45 18.12 5.31
C GLY A 877 -27.08 19.57 5.67
N GLY A 878 -27.23 20.54 4.75
CA GLY A 878 -26.92 21.96 4.99
C GLY A 878 -25.42 22.26 5.23
N GLY A 879 -25.14 23.41 5.83
CA GLY A 879 -23.78 23.89 6.13
C GLY A 879 -23.25 24.90 5.10
N ALA A 880 -22.15 25.57 5.43
CA ALA A 880 -21.53 26.56 4.54
C ALA A 880 -20.99 25.90 3.27
N VAL A 881 -21.17 26.55 2.12
CA VAL A 881 -20.60 26.11 0.84
C VAL A 881 -19.08 26.27 0.89
N PHE A 882 -18.60 27.48 1.14
CA PHE A 882 -17.17 27.76 1.31
C PHE A 882 -16.75 27.52 2.76
N SER A 883 -16.26 26.31 3.05
CA SER A 883 -15.86 25.90 4.41
C SER A 883 -14.35 25.85 4.63
N ALA A 884 -13.57 25.82 3.55
CA ALA A 884 -12.10 25.90 3.57
C ALA A 884 -11.58 27.34 3.38
N SER A 885 -10.27 27.53 3.45
CA SER A 885 -9.59 28.81 3.19
C SER A 885 -9.55 29.20 1.69
N GLY A 886 -10.23 28.44 0.83
CA GLY A 886 -10.18 28.56 -0.61
C GLY A 886 -11.03 27.48 -1.27
N PHE A 887 -10.84 27.28 -2.57
CA PHE A 887 -11.51 26.24 -3.35
C PHE A 887 -10.67 25.83 -4.56
N ARG A 888 -11.00 24.69 -5.17
CA ARG A 888 -10.54 24.32 -6.52
C ARG A 888 -11.66 24.54 -7.52
N ILE A 889 -11.33 24.91 -8.76
CA ILE A 889 -12.30 25.13 -9.83
C ILE A 889 -11.90 24.38 -11.09
N LEU A 890 -12.86 23.72 -11.71
CA LEU A 890 -12.78 23.08 -13.01
C LEU A 890 -13.87 23.67 -13.91
N ALA A 891 -13.51 24.31 -15.01
CA ALA A 891 -14.45 24.77 -16.02
C ALA A 891 -14.46 23.81 -17.22
N THR A 892 -15.64 23.55 -17.76
CA THR A 892 -15.80 22.63 -18.90
C THR A 892 -16.75 23.23 -19.92
N SER A 893 -16.55 22.88 -21.19
CA SER A 893 -17.39 23.30 -22.32
C SER A 893 -17.70 22.07 -23.17
N GLY A 894 -18.91 21.52 -23.04
CA GLY A 894 -19.35 20.31 -23.74
C GLY A 894 -20.07 19.30 -22.85
N SER A 895 -19.88 18.02 -23.15
CA SER A 895 -20.54 16.89 -22.47
C SER A 895 -19.59 15.75 -22.09
N SER A 896 -18.29 15.93 -22.32
CA SER A 896 -17.26 14.93 -22.07
C SER A 896 -15.91 15.57 -21.76
N VAL A 897 -15.00 14.79 -21.17
CA VAL A 897 -13.59 15.18 -20.96
C VAL A 897 -12.79 15.34 -22.27
N SER A 898 -13.33 14.89 -23.40
CA SER A 898 -12.72 15.06 -24.73
C SER A 898 -13.16 16.33 -25.47
N ASP A 899 -14.03 17.13 -24.84
CA ASP A 899 -14.42 18.44 -25.37
C ASP A 899 -13.38 19.48 -24.91
N GLU A 900 -13.81 20.49 -24.17
CA GLU A 900 -12.94 21.55 -23.66
C GLU A 900 -12.95 21.56 -22.13
N LEU A 901 -11.76 21.63 -21.52
CA LEU A 901 -11.56 21.48 -20.08
C LEU A 901 -10.46 22.40 -19.56
N ALA A 902 -10.80 23.25 -18.59
CA ALA A 902 -9.93 24.22 -17.96
C ALA A 902 -9.81 23.98 -16.45
N GLY A 903 -8.60 23.69 -15.97
CA GLY A 903 -8.32 23.36 -14.57
C GLY A 903 -8.09 21.86 -14.33
N PRO A 904 -8.09 21.39 -13.07
CA PRO A 904 -8.45 22.13 -11.86
C PRO A 904 -7.44 23.24 -11.51
N ALA A 905 -7.93 24.44 -11.20
CA ALA A 905 -7.13 25.55 -10.69
C ALA A 905 -7.49 25.82 -9.23
N ALA A 906 -6.50 26.16 -8.40
CA ALA A 906 -6.72 26.50 -7.00
C ALA A 906 -6.93 28.01 -6.81
N TYR A 907 -7.79 28.38 -5.88
CA TYR A 907 -7.94 29.74 -5.38
C TYR A 907 -7.91 29.76 -3.86
N THR A 908 -7.06 30.57 -3.26
CA THR A 908 -7.09 30.86 -1.82
C THR A 908 -7.79 32.19 -1.63
N PHE A 909 -8.70 32.27 -0.66
CA PHE A 909 -9.33 33.55 -0.35
C PHE A 909 -8.28 34.58 0.01
N ALA A 910 -8.22 35.64 -0.78
CA ALA A 910 -7.44 36.80 -0.48
C ALA A 910 -8.03 37.52 0.73
N GLU A 911 -7.17 38.25 1.42
CA GLU A 911 -7.52 39.10 2.55
C GLU A 911 -7.15 40.56 2.20
N PRO A 912 -7.82 41.57 2.79
CA PRO A 912 -7.59 42.97 2.44
C PRO A 912 -6.18 43.39 2.87
N SER A 913 -5.28 43.53 1.90
CA SER A 913 -3.92 44.03 2.14
C SER A 913 -3.40 44.78 0.92
N VAL A 914 -2.65 45.85 1.17
CA VAL A 914 -1.99 46.66 0.14
C VAL A 914 -0.53 46.82 0.52
N PHE A 915 0.35 46.16 -0.23
CA PHE A 915 1.79 46.27 -0.01
C PHE A 915 2.32 47.55 -0.70
N ALA A 916 2.60 48.59 0.08
CA ALA A 916 3.18 49.84 -0.38
C ALA A 916 4.04 50.48 0.73
N THR A 917 5.21 50.99 0.35
CA THR A 917 6.04 51.82 1.24
C THR A 917 5.60 53.27 1.09
N ILE A 918 5.05 53.84 2.17
CA ILE A 918 4.56 55.23 2.23
C ILE A 918 5.58 56.13 2.93
N THR A 919 5.79 57.30 2.37
CA THR A 919 6.59 58.35 3.00
C THR A 919 5.69 59.19 3.91
N VAL A 920 5.88 59.07 5.22
CA VAL A 920 5.09 59.86 6.20
C VAL A 920 5.62 61.29 6.26
N ASP A 921 5.14 62.17 5.37
CA ASP A 921 5.55 63.57 5.25
C ASP A 921 4.39 64.57 5.12
N GLY A 922 3.15 64.10 5.07
CA GLY A 922 1.93 64.91 4.94
C GLY A 922 1.52 65.18 3.49
N ASP A 923 2.28 64.71 2.50
CA ASP A 923 1.87 64.67 1.09
C ASP A 923 1.29 63.28 0.77
N THR A 924 -0.02 63.23 0.62
CA THR A 924 -0.73 61.95 0.47
C THR A 924 -0.74 61.40 -0.95
N SER A 925 0.14 61.87 -1.84
CA SER A 925 0.13 61.52 -3.27
C SER A 925 0.73 60.14 -3.59
N ASP A 926 1.46 59.54 -2.65
CA ASP A 926 2.03 58.20 -2.74
C ASP A 926 1.08 57.09 -2.25
N TRP A 927 -0.09 57.44 -1.72
CA TRP A 927 -1.12 56.48 -1.32
C TRP A 927 -1.85 55.89 -2.53
N PRO A 928 -1.83 54.55 -2.73
CA PRO A 928 -2.59 53.91 -3.78
C PRO A 928 -4.08 53.94 -3.47
N ALA A 929 -4.94 54.08 -4.50
CA ALA A 929 -6.39 54.11 -4.34
C ALA A 929 -6.94 52.86 -3.60
N ALA A 930 -6.32 51.70 -3.79
CA ALA A 930 -6.66 50.45 -3.13
C ALA A 930 -6.46 50.45 -1.61
N ALA A 931 -5.68 51.40 -1.06
CA ALA A 931 -5.44 51.50 0.38
C ALA A 931 -6.62 52.10 1.15
N LEU A 932 -7.67 52.62 0.50
CA LEU A 932 -8.87 53.11 1.17
C LEU A 932 -9.67 51.94 1.76
N VAL A 933 -9.79 51.88 3.10
CA VAL A 933 -10.46 50.78 3.80
C VAL A 933 -11.82 51.16 4.40
N TYR A 934 -12.06 52.45 4.61
CA TYR A 934 -13.34 52.96 5.10
C TYR A 934 -13.55 54.41 4.66
N SER A 935 -14.80 54.79 4.41
CA SER A 935 -15.20 56.17 4.09
C SER A 935 -16.44 56.55 4.88
N ASP A 936 -16.50 57.78 5.36
CA ASP A 936 -17.63 58.29 6.13
C ASP A 936 -18.34 59.49 5.48
N ALA A 937 -19.59 59.68 5.88
CA ALA A 937 -20.37 60.86 5.52
C ALA A 937 -19.87 62.08 6.30
N ALA A 938 -20.35 63.27 5.93
CA ALA A 938 -20.00 64.50 6.66
C ALA A 938 -21.09 64.84 7.66
N SER A 939 -20.70 65.24 8.88
CA SER A 939 -21.58 65.79 9.92
C SER A 939 -22.68 64.87 10.44
N ASP A 940 -22.44 63.56 10.47
CA ASP A 940 -23.29 62.56 11.17
C ASP A 940 -23.17 62.66 12.70
N HIS A 941 -22.04 63.13 13.25
CA HIS A 941 -21.83 63.31 14.69
C HIS A 941 -21.52 64.75 15.11
N ALA A 942 -22.59 65.56 15.24
CA ALA A 942 -22.48 66.96 15.66
C ALA A 942 -21.88 67.13 17.07
N GLY A 943 -20.65 67.66 17.16
CA GLY A 943 -20.00 68.05 18.41
C GLY A 943 -18.63 67.41 18.67
N ALA A 944 -18.20 66.46 17.84
CA ALA A 944 -16.87 65.87 17.91
C ALA A 944 -15.76 66.87 17.48
N PRO A 945 -14.52 66.72 18.00
CA PRO A 945 -13.38 67.56 17.60
C PRO A 945 -12.98 67.38 16.12
N SER A 946 -13.02 66.15 15.61
CA SER A 946 -12.85 65.82 14.19
C SER A 946 -13.98 64.94 13.67
N ASP A 947 -14.38 65.20 12.43
CA ASP A 947 -15.36 64.48 11.61
C ASP A 947 -14.56 63.63 10.59
N VAL A 948 -14.54 62.30 10.74
CA VAL A 948 -13.70 61.40 9.94
C VAL A 948 -14.30 61.30 8.53
N LYS A 949 -13.45 61.36 7.51
CA LYS A 949 -13.84 61.25 6.10
C LYS A 949 -13.46 59.90 5.51
N ALA A 950 -12.25 59.44 5.82
CA ALA A 950 -11.72 58.20 5.27
C ALA A 950 -10.59 57.64 6.12
N VAL A 951 -10.51 56.32 6.19
CA VAL A 951 -9.40 55.57 6.77
C VAL A 951 -8.73 54.78 5.66
N TRP A 952 -7.40 54.85 5.63
CA TRP A 952 -6.56 54.18 4.65
C TRP A 952 -5.50 53.33 5.34
N LEU A 953 -5.24 52.12 4.83
CA LEU A 953 -4.22 51.22 5.33
C LEU A 953 -3.34 50.71 4.19
N ALA A 954 -2.04 50.64 4.45
CA ALA A 954 -1.06 49.98 3.60
C ALA A 954 0.01 49.34 4.51
N ASN A 955 0.85 48.46 3.98
CA ASN A 955 1.97 47.93 4.73
C ASN A 955 3.17 47.67 3.83
N ASP A 956 4.36 47.54 4.42
CA ASP A 956 5.51 46.94 3.78
C ASP A 956 6.11 45.86 4.69
N ALA A 957 7.35 45.44 4.43
CA ALA A 957 8.04 44.44 5.24
C ALA A 957 8.24 44.88 6.70
N ASP A 958 8.29 46.18 6.97
CA ASP A 958 8.71 46.75 8.26
C ASP A 958 7.59 47.48 9.01
N TYR A 959 6.66 48.11 8.29
CA TYR A 959 5.66 49.03 8.86
C TYR A 959 4.24 48.74 8.36
N ILE A 960 3.26 49.07 9.20
CA ILE A 960 1.88 49.36 8.83
C ILE A 960 1.79 50.88 8.66
N TYR A 961 1.22 51.33 7.55
CA TYR A 961 0.92 52.71 7.29
C TYR A 961 -0.58 52.94 7.47
N LEU A 962 -0.93 54.02 8.16
CA LEU A 962 -2.31 54.46 8.38
C LEU A 962 -2.45 55.88 7.91
N ARG A 963 -3.52 56.19 7.17
CA ARG A 963 -3.92 57.58 6.89
C ARG A 963 -5.37 57.80 7.29
N ILE A 964 -5.62 58.95 7.90
CA ILE A 964 -6.95 59.43 8.27
C ILE A 964 -7.18 60.77 7.59
N ASP A 965 -8.20 60.84 6.74
CA ASP A 965 -8.74 62.09 6.24
C ASP A 965 -9.93 62.52 7.10
N THR A 966 -10.14 63.82 7.26
CA THR A 966 -11.23 64.43 8.02
C THR A 966 -11.94 65.50 7.19
N TRP A 967 -13.24 65.70 7.43
CA TRP A 967 -14.02 66.72 6.75
C TRP A 967 -13.70 68.14 7.24
N ASN A 968 -13.29 68.28 8.50
CA ASN A 968 -12.87 69.54 9.11
C ASN A 968 -11.39 69.49 9.53
N ALA A 969 -10.69 70.63 9.40
CA ALA A 969 -9.31 70.72 9.90
C ALA A 969 -9.30 70.61 11.44
N HIS A 970 -8.54 69.64 11.97
CA HIS A 970 -8.41 69.37 13.39
C HIS A 970 -6.96 69.01 13.74
N ASP A 971 -6.55 69.14 15.01
CA ASP A 971 -5.24 68.68 15.48
C ASP A 971 -5.34 67.25 16.00
N TYR A 972 -4.92 66.29 15.18
CA TYR A 972 -4.99 64.86 15.51
C TYR A 972 -3.95 64.43 16.56
N THR A 973 -3.00 65.32 16.93
CA THR A 973 -2.03 65.07 18.01
C THR A 973 -2.63 65.29 19.41
N ALA A 974 -3.82 65.89 19.50
CA ALA A 974 -4.52 66.07 20.77
C ALA A 974 -4.90 64.71 21.37
N ALA A 975 -4.82 64.58 22.71
CA ALA A 975 -5.14 63.36 23.47
C ALA A 975 -6.63 62.93 23.43
N LEU A 976 -7.39 63.52 22.52
CA LEU A 976 -8.79 63.27 22.27
C LEU A 976 -8.99 62.37 21.04
N ASN A 977 -7.98 62.15 20.21
CA ASN A 977 -8.11 61.25 19.06
C ASN A 977 -7.36 59.95 19.38
N ASN A 978 -8.11 58.84 19.39
CA ASN A 978 -7.58 57.53 19.73
C ASN A 978 -7.85 56.57 18.58
N ILE A 979 -6.85 55.77 18.26
CA ILE A 979 -6.92 54.71 17.26
C ILE A 979 -6.66 53.40 17.99
N TYR A 980 -7.64 52.52 18.01
CA TYR A 980 -7.62 51.24 18.70
C TYR A 980 -7.44 50.11 17.70
N PHE A 981 -6.57 49.16 18.04
CA PHE A 981 -6.38 47.94 17.27
C PHE A 981 -6.82 46.74 18.12
N ASP A 982 -7.67 45.90 17.55
CA ASP A 982 -8.01 44.56 18.03
C ASP A 982 -7.19 43.58 17.17
N THR A 983 -6.14 43.05 17.77
CA THR A 983 -5.09 42.28 17.09
C THR A 983 -5.26 40.77 17.24
N ASP A 984 -6.17 40.33 18.10
CA ASP A 984 -6.53 38.91 18.26
C ASP A 984 -7.93 38.57 17.72
N LEU A 985 -8.63 39.56 17.16
CA LEU A 985 -9.98 39.49 16.59
C LEU A 985 -11.03 39.04 17.60
N SER A 986 -10.74 39.18 18.90
CA SER A 986 -11.64 38.77 19.96
C SER A 986 -12.20 40.00 20.68
N PRO A 987 -13.48 40.33 20.48
CA PRO A 987 -14.12 41.43 21.20
C PRO A 987 -14.31 41.12 22.70
N ALA A 988 -13.76 40.02 23.22
CA ALA A 988 -13.83 39.59 24.61
C ALA A 988 -12.52 39.85 25.41
N THR A 989 -11.42 40.11 24.72
CA THR A 989 -10.10 40.43 25.29
C THR A 989 -9.77 41.91 25.06
N GLY A 990 -8.66 42.40 25.63
CA GLY A 990 -8.27 43.79 25.47
C GLY A 990 -9.15 44.80 26.21
N PHE A 991 -8.84 46.09 26.01
CA PHE A 991 -9.60 47.22 26.55
C PHE A 991 -10.81 47.50 25.68
N HIS A 992 -11.97 47.77 26.28
CA HIS A 992 -13.20 48.10 25.58
C HIS A 992 -13.43 49.62 25.48
N PRO A 993 -13.11 50.28 24.34
CA PRO A 993 -13.30 51.71 24.19
C PRO A 993 -14.79 52.05 24.30
N HIS A 994 -15.14 53.00 25.16
CA HIS A 994 -16.54 53.41 25.41
C HIS A 994 -17.52 52.27 25.76
N SER A 995 -17.01 51.13 26.26
CA SER A 995 -17.80 49.91 26.48
C SER A 995 -18.43 49.31 25.21
N LEU A 996 -17.84 49.60 24.04
CA LEU A 996 -18.21 48.98 22.76
C LEU A 996 -17.78 47.50 22.73
N ALA A 997 -18.40 46.72 21.85
CA ALA A 997 -18.03 45.34 21.57
C ALA A 997 -16.77 45.27 20.68
N PHE A 998 -15.68 45.86 21.17
CA PHE A 998 -14.38 45.94 20.51
C PHE A 998 -13.31 45.70 21.59
N GLY A 999 -12.41 44.75 21.37
CA GLY A 999 -11.38 44.36 22.31
C GLY A 999 -10.00 44.85 21.89
N SER A 1000 -9.52 45.97 22.43
CA SER A 1000 -8.27 46.56 21.94
C SER A 1000 -7.03 46.08 22.70
N GLU A 1001 -6.03 45.58 21.98
CA GLU A 1001 -4.71 45.23 22.53
C GLU A 1001 -3.70 46.37 22.37
N LEU A 1002 -3.90 47.28 21.41
CA LEU A 1002 -3.01 48.41 21.13
C LEU A 1002 -3.79 49.71 20.93
N LEU A 1003 -3.40 50.73 21.67
CA LEU A 1003 -3.81 52.12 21.46
C LEU A 1003 -2.70 52.89 20.75
N LEU A 1004 -3.02 53.51 19.64
CA LEU A 1004 -2.24 54.58 19.02
C LEU A 1004 -2.88 55.93 19.37
N GLN A 1005 -2.11 56.79 20.01
CA GLN A 1005 -2.50 58.15 20.35
C GLN A 1005 -1.34 59.09 20.03
N ASN A 1006 -1.57 60.08 19.15
CA ASN A 1006 -0.51 60.92 18.58
C ASN A 1006 0.57 60.04 17.90
N ALA A 1007 1.84 60.13 18.30
CA ALA A 1007 2.92 59.23 17.87
C ALA A 1007 3.29 58.19 18.94
N GLY A 1008 2.45 58.00 19.96
CA GLY A 1008 2.63 57.02 21.03
C GLY A 1008 1.82 55.75 20.80
N VAL A 1009 2.43 54.60 21.08
CA VAL A 1009 1.77 53.29 21.04
C VAL A 1009 1.77 52.66 22.44
N TYR A 1010 0.60 52.27 22.91
CA TYR A 1010 0.38 51.81 24.27
C TYR A 1010 -0.36 50.48 24.28
N SER A 1011 0.12 49.55 25.08
CA SER A 1011 -0.54 48.27 25.27
C SER A 1011 -1.86 48.45 26.02
N GLN A 1012 -2.86 47.68 25.63
CA GLN A 1012 -4.17 47.55 26.26
C GLN A 1012 -4.61 46.09 26.45
N LYS A 1013 -3.70 45.14 26.17
CA LYS A 1013 -3.90 43.69 26.20
C LYS A 1013 -4.44 43.14 27.53
N GLY A 1014 -4.10 43.74 28.67
CA GLY A 1014 -4.61 43.35 29.99
C GLY A 1014 -6.00 43.87 30.32
N GLY A 1015 -6.62 44.64 29.42
CA GLY A 1015 -7.98 45.17 29.55
C GLY A 1015 -8.09 46.54 30.21
N ALA A 1016 -6.99 47.17 30.61
CA ALA A 1016 -6.97 48.54 31.10
C ALA A 1016 -6.50 49.55 30.05
N PHE A 1017 -6.92 50.81 30.22
CA PHE A 1017 -6.51 51.90 29.34
C PHE A 1017 -5.03 52.26 29.56
N ASN A 1018 -4.20 52.14 28.53
CA ASN A 1018 -2.80 52.56 28.50
C ASN A 1018 -1.94 51.88 29.59
N GLU A 1019 -1.64 50.60 29.40
CA GLU A 1019 -0.88 49.73 30.32
C GLU A 1019 0.65 49.86 30.18
N GLY A 1020 1.12 50.86 29.43
CA GLY A 1020 2.54 51.08 29.16
C GLY A 1020 2.86 51.05 27.66
N ALA A 1021 4.01 51.60 27.29
CA ALA A 1021 4.42 51.72 25.90
C ALA A 1021 4.73 50.35 25.28
N ALA A 1022 4.20 50.09 24.08
CA ALA A 1022 4.67 49.01 23.22
C ALA A 1022 6.00 49.42 22.57
N THR A 1023 6.92 48.47 22.39
CA THR A 1023 8.28 48.77 21.89
C THR A 1023 8.70 47.80 20.79
N SER A 1024 9.41 48.30 19.78
CA SER A 1024 10.02 47.49 18.72
C SER A 1024 11.42 47.01 19.14
N PRO A 1025 11.73 45.69 19.10
CA PRO A 1025 13.07 45.17 19.31
C PRO A 1025 14.10 45.73 18.31
N GLY A 1026 13.66 46.02 17.08
CA GLY A 1026 14.47 46.65 16.04
C GLY A 1026 14.76 48.14 16.25
N SER A 1027 14.33 48.73 17.37
CA SER A 1027 14.39 50.19 17.63
C SER A 1027 13.67 51.03 16.57
N LYS A 1028 12.69 50.46 15.87
CA LYS A 1028 11.82 51.18 14.94
C LYS A 1028 10.86 52.07 15.73
N THR A 1029 10.50 53.22 15.17
CA THR A 1029 9.62 54.19 15.83
C THR A 1029 8.43 54.55 14.98
N VAL A 1030 7.32 54.82 15.66
CA VAL A 1030 6.15 55.45 15.05
C VAL A 1030 6.54 56.84 14.56
N LEU A 1031 6.12 57.20 13.35
CA LEU A 1031 6.10 58.60 12.89
C LEU A 1031 4.67 59.01 12.61
N LEU A 1032 4.43 60.31 12.75
CA LEU A 1032 3.18 60.98 12.43
C LEU A 1032 3.49 62.24 11.62
N SER A 1033 2.77 62.45 10.52
CA SER A 1033 2.76 63.72 9.79
C SER A 1033 1.33 64.18 9.49
N PRO A 1034 1.01 65.48 9.65
CA PRO A 1034 1.84 66.53 10.25
C PRO A 1034 2.17 66.26 11.72
N ALA A 1035 3.32 66.70 12.21
CA ALA A 1035 3.73 66.42 13.59
C ALA A 1035 2.99 67.26 14.67
N SER A 1036 2.22 68.28 14.26
CA SER A 1036 1.39 69.15 15.12
C SER A 1036 0.55 70.10 14.27
N GLY A 1037 -0.49 70.71 14.86
CA GLY A 1037 -1.31 71.75 14.22
C GLY A 1037 -2.58 71.19 13.57
N SER A 1038 -3.41 72.04 12.97
CA SER A 1038 -4.67 71.60 12.36
C SER A 1038 -4.51 71.25 10.88
N ALA A 1039 -4.89 70.03 10.50
CA ALA A 1039 -4.87 69.54 9.12
C ALA A 1039 -6.10 68.65 8.84
N THR A 1040 -6.36 68.38 7.56
CA THR A 1040 -7.46 67.52 7.10
C THR A 1040 -7.00 66.10 6.76
N SER A 1041 -5.70 65.85 6.71
CA SER A 1041 -5.10 64.55 6.38
C SER A 1041 -3.92 64.30 7.29
N TRP A 1042 -3.83 63.07 7.79
CA TRP A 1042 -2.87 62.64 8.80
C TRP A 1042 -2.35 61.25 8.46
N GLU A 1043 -1.06 61.04 8.60
CA GLU A 1043 -0.37 59.82 8.21
C GLU A 1043 0.48 59.28 9.36
N TRP A 1044 0.46 57.97 9.56
CA TRP A 1044 1.30 57.25 10.50
C TRP A 1044 2.07 56.14 9.80
N ARG A 1045 3.27 55.86 10.32
CA ARG A 1045 3.89 54.53 10.17
C ARG A 1045 4.01 53.91 11.54
N ILE A 1046 3.71 52.62 11.63
CA ILE A 1046 3.64 51.87 12.87
C ILE A 1046 4.51 50.62 12.69
N PRO A 1047 5.52 50.37 13.53
CA PRO A 1047 6.36 49.17 13.37
C PRO A 1047 5.53 47.89 13.47
N ARG A 1048 5.78 46.93 12.57
CA ARG A 1048 5.13 45.61 12.61
C ARG A 1048 5.64 44.73 13.74
N ASP A 1049 6.87 44.96 14.19
CA ASP A 1049 7.55 44.18 15.24
C ASP A 1049 7.32 44.74 16.65
N LEU A 1050 6.23 45.48 16.89
CA LEU A 1050 5.91 45.96 18.23
C LEU A 1050 5.67 44.79 19.18
N GLU A 1051 6.21 44.89 20.40
CA GLU A 1051 5.96 43.97 21.50
C GLU A 1051 5.25 44.67 22.66
N HIS A 1052 4.32 43.95 23.29
CA HIS A 1052 3.70 44.38 24.54
C HIS A 1052 4.73 44.42 25.68
N PRO A 1053 4.63 45.37 26.62
CA PRO A 1053 5.56 45.50 27.73
C PRO A 1053 5.58 44.24 28.61
N GLY A 1054 6.71 44.00 29.29
CA GLY A 1054 6.82 42.93 30.29
C GLY A 1054 6.81 41.50 29.74
N ALA A 1055 7.32 41.30 28.51
CA ALA A 1055 7.27 40.02 27.78
C ALA A 1055 5.83 39.56 27.44
N GLY A 1056 4.93 40.51 27.14
CA GLY A 1056 3.55 40.24 26.74
C GLY A 1056 3.38 39.67 25.32
N GLY A 1057 4.48 39.43 24.61
CA GLY A 1057 4.51 38.92 23.24
C GLY A 1057 4.36 40.02 22.18
N PRO A 1058 4.39 39.64 20.89
CA PRO A 1058 4.18 40.57 19.78
C PRO A 1058 2.76 41.15 19.81
N VAL A 1059 2.62 42.39 19.35
CA VAL A 1059 1.34 43.11 19.23
C VAL A 1059 0.59 42.64 17.99
N PHE A 1060 1.22 42.74 16.83
CA PHE A 1060 0.76 42.09 15.61
C PHE A 1060 1.43 40.71 15.60
N GLY A 1061 0.68 39.61 15.69
CA GLY A 1061 1.24 38.28 15.92
C GLY A 1061 2.02 37.71 14.73
N ALA A 1062 1.93 36.40 14.49
CA ALA A 1062 2.70 35.77 13.41
C ALA A 1062 2.28 36.35 12.04
N PRO A 1063 3.20 36.40 11.05
CA PRO A 1063 2.87 36.78 9.68
C PRO A 1063 1.61 36.04 9.18
N GLY A 1064 0.64 36.78 8.63
CA GLY A 1064 -0.65 36.22 8.22
C GLY A 1064 -1.80 36.38 9.22
N GLN A 1065 -1.77 37.43 10.06
CA GLN A 1065 -2.89 37.80 10.93
C GLN A 1065 -3.60 39.07 10.45
N SER A 1066 -4.93 39.07 10.61
CA SER A 1066 -5.75 40.27 10.46
C SER A 1066 -5.94 40.98 11.80
N PHE A 1067 -6.23 42.27 11.76
CA PHE A 1067 -6.65 43.06 12.92
C PHE A 1067 -7.84 43.94 12.56
N PHE A 1068 -8.65 44.32 13.56
CA PHE A 1068 -9.63 45.38 13.41
C PHE A 1068 -9.07 46.72 13.86
N ILE A 1069 -9.50 47.79 13.20
CA ILE A 1069 -9.20 49.16 13.59
C ILE A 1069 -10.48 49.92 13.95
N LEU A 1070 -10.42 50.69 15.04
CA LEU A 1070 -11.46 51.63 15.44
C LEU A 1070 -10.82 53.00 15.66
N VAL A 1071 -11.27 54.00 14.91
CA VAL A 1071 -10.83 55.39 15.06
C VAL A 1071 -11.88 56.15 15.86
N THR A 1072 -11.44 56.98 16.81
CA THR A 1072 -12.33 57.76 17.66
C THR A 1072 -11.85 59.20 17.82
N SER A 1073 -12.78 60.15 17.91
CA SER A 1073 -12.51 61.53 18.34
C SER A 1073 -13.41 61.95 19.50
N ASP A 1074 -12.80 62.14 20.67
CA ASP A 1074 -13.46 62.30 21.96
C ASP A 1074 -13.69 63.76 22.36
N ASN A 1075 -14.89 64.09 22.86
CA ASN A 1075 -15.12 65.32 23.62
C ASN A 1075 -16.11 65.12 24.77
N ALA A 1076 -15.81 64.19 25.69
CA ALA A 1076 -16.68 63.87 26.84
C ALA A 1076 -18.14 63.49 26.47
N GLY A 1077 -18.37 63.05 25.21
CA GLY A 1077 -19.61 62.56 24.60
C GLY A 1077 -20.04 63.33 23.32
N PRO A 1078 -21.00 62.82 22.52
CA PRO A 1078 -20.81 61.58 21.75
C PRO A 1078 -19.54 61.69 20.91
N ALA A 1079 -18.70 60.64 20.95
CA ALA A 1079 -17.47 60.58 20.16
C ALA A 1079 -17.81 60.33 18.69
N GLU A 1080 -17.03 60.92 17.79
CA GLU A 1080 -16.94 60.43 16.42
C GLU A 1080 -16.38 59.01 16.47
N LEU A 1081 -16.98 58.06 15.75
CA LEU A 1081 -16.49 56.71 15.59
C LEU A 1081 -16.34 56.42 14.10
N ALA A 1082 -15.20 55.88 13.69
CA ALA A 1082 -15.06 55.30 12.35
C ALA A 1082 -14.59 53.85 12.50
N PRO A 1083 -15.45 52.86 12.22
CA PRO A 1083 -16.84 52.99 11.72
C PRO A 1083 -17.89 53.50 12.72
N ASP A 1084 -18.94 54.14 12.19
CA ASP A 1084 -20.07 54.73 12.92
C ASP A 1084 -20.91 53.70 13.71
N ASP A 1085 -21.03 52.49 13.17
CA ASP A 1085 -21.70 51.37 13.83
C ASP A 1085 -20.65 50.42 14.42
N PRO A 1086 -20.63 50.21 15.75
CA PRO A 1086 -19.65 49.33 16.40
C PRO A 1086 -19.77 47.85 16.02
N SER A 1087 -20.81 47.44 15.28
CA SER A 1087 -20.91 46.11 14.65
C SER A 1087 -20.24 46.03 13.28
N THR A 1088 -19.89 47.17 12.68
CA THR A 1088 -19.12 47.26 11.45
C THR A 1088 -17.64 47.42 11.83
N GLN A 1089 -16.81 46.45 11.51
CA GLN A 1089 -15.40 46.46 11.86
C GLN A 1089 -14.55 46.53 10.59
N VAL A 1090 -13.58 47.44 10.55
CA VAL A 1090 -12.62 47.53 9.45
C VAL A 1090 -11.54 46.48 9.69
N ILE A 1091 -11.58 45.39 8.92
CA ILE A 1091 -10.59 44.32 8.97
C ILE A 1091 -9.44 44.60 8.00
N TRP A 1092 -8.21 44.38 8.45
CA TRP A 1092 -7.02 44.52 7.61
C TRP A 1092 -6.04 43.38 7.87
N TYR A 1093 -5.51 42.81 6.80
CA TYR A 1093 -4.58 41.69 6.84
C TYR A 1093 -3.13 42.15 6.69
N ILE A 1094 -2.26 41.56 7.51
CA ILE A 1094 -0.82 41.76 7.42
C ILE A 1094 -0.19 40.56 6.70
N PRO A 1095 0.13 40.67 5.40
CA PRO A 1095 0.73 39.58 4.65
C PRO A 1095 2.11 39.22 5.19
N ALA A 1096 2.50 37.96 4.97
CA ALA A 1096 3.85 37.52 5.30
C ALA A 1096 4.89 38.32 4.50
N PRO A 1097 6.01 38.73 5.13
CA PRO A 1097 7.05 39.50 4.47
C PRO A 1097 7.74 38.72 3.33
#